data_AF-A0A919Q4K7-F1
#
_entry.id   AF-A0A919Q4K7-F1
#
_cell.length_a   1.000
_cell.length_b   1.000
_cell.length_c   1.000
_cell.angle_alpha   90.00
_cell.angle_beta   90.00
_cell.angle_gamma   90.00
#
_symmetry.space_group_name_H-M   'P 1'
#
loop_
_entity.id
_entity.type
_entity.pdbx_description
1 polymer ?
#
loop_
_entity_poly.entity_id
_entity_poly.type
_entity_poly.pdbx_seq_one_letter_code
_entity_poly.pdbx_strand_id
1 'polypeptide(L)'
;MADTTSFVFENHFHPYVGMLVERLNQQSVDGLLDLSVQQVSEPFFERVYDPNDPAAPGEDPSFRVKSSPKNIDVSEAGPYSVYNWELFFHAPVTIAVHLSKNQRFAEAQRWFHHIFDPTETDPSTPVPDRFWKFVRFRNPRPGDMPRVDELVAVLSRPPSELGPEERILLASAALSYEGLRREPFRPHRVARTRVVAYQYYVVMKYLENLIAWGDSLFRLDTAESINEATQLYVLAGNILGPRPQEVPRHRAAPRMSYRQLKDAGLGAFGNVLVELENQLPFARTPAPGAPGAGAGGTALLGIGRSLYFCVPRNDQLVGYWDTVADRLFKIRNCQDISGVVRQLSLFAPPLDPGLLAAATAAGVDIAGAVAGTRAPASPVRAALLIQKALEITAEVKSTGAALLAAMEKRDGEELARLRQGHEIGMAKLTRDVRYLSWKEAEANTEALLRTRAATFARYRHFQLLLGRPAADVDRLRELPLVRKPVTRANFAEIHQELIGRYAVAIAQETRPAPRLARDGDPQVQSGAESQGSLDLISTEYAELNIHLPKARDKQRDATTVDTIFGVLGMLPNLGIDIEPFGIGGHVEFGGPLLSSVGRTISAAIRGDAEQDVYDGGRAAKIAGYQRRDLDFVQQSNQAALELMQNGRQLIASLVHEQVARNEYDNSGEEIKRARQVDVYLASKDTNTELYTWLRGEVARGFAEHYRMAVDVARSAEQAVKRELMRPELDATTFVGYSHWETGRRGLQAGERLHHDLTRLQLAYLEHNKREFELTAHVSLRMLDPLALLELRSRGTCQFTVPEWLYDLTAPGHYLRRIRTVALSLPAVTGPYTSVAATLSLQRSSIRRDPGLVDNRYARLAGEDSRFLDYPGGLESMVTSSGVRDTGMFDTAARDERYLPFEGAGAISTWALNLPADLRLFDYASISDAVLHIGYTARPGVRADAVAGDLRARFAAASDQVLARSFSLRHDFPAEWAAFLAGGSGLSPRIEKSWFPYFAQSAEITPRAVELYGIAGDELVRGPSPVAAPPAFDAEGGFTLTVPADPDVVRRDGNADPHLIVRYTIR
;
A
#
# COMPACT_ATOMS: atom_id res chain seq x y z
N MET A 1 -92.67 -0.59 -14.93
CA MET A 1 -92.09 -0.74 -13.58
C MET A 1 -92.59 0.45 -12.79
N ALA A 2 -93.28 0.23 -11.67
CA ALA A 2 -93.77 1.33 -10.83
C ALA A 2 -92.55 2.08 -10.25
N ASP A 3 -92.51 3.40 -10.43
CA ASP A 3 -91.50 4.28 -9.83
C ASP A 3 -91.69 4.28 -8.31
N THR A 4 -90.84 3.53 -7.60
CA THR A 4 -90.75 3.60 -6.14
C THR A 4 -89.87 4.79 -5.76
N THR A 5 -90.47 5.85 -5.23
CA THR A 5 -89.75 6.97 -4.62
C THR A 5 -89.11 6.53 -3.31
N SER A 6 -87.78 6.44 -3.28
CA SER A 6 -87.02 6.09 -2.07
C SER A 6 -86.50 7.34 -1.35
N PHE A 7 -86.80 7.48 -0.07
CA PHE A 7 -86.22 8.53 0.78
C PHE A 7 -84.99 8.00 1.52
N VAL A 8 -83.96 8.85 1.64
CA VAL A 8 -82.74 8.59 2.41
C VAL A 8 -82.76 9.49 3.64
N PHE A 9 -82.64 8.90 4.83
CA PHE A 9 -82.57 9.64 6.09
C PHE A 9 -81.10 9.76 6.54
N GLU A 10 -80.67 10.99 6.83
CA GLU A 10 -79.31 11.30 7.31
C GLU A 10 -79.35 11.88 8.74
N ASN A 11 -78.49 11.36 9.60
CA ASN A 11 -78.37 11.83 10.98
C ASN A 11 -77.61 13.16 11.04
N HIS A 12 -78.18 14.16 11.71
CA HIS A 12 -77.57 15.49 11.88
C HIS A 12 -76.80 15.67 13.21
N PHE A 13 -76.68 14.63 14.02
CA PHE A 13 -75.90 14.63 15.27
C PHE A 13 -74.76 13.61 15.20
N HIS A 14 -73.65 13.89 15.86
CA HIS A 14 -72.50 12.98 15.86
C HIS A 14 -72.76 11.77 16.80
N PRO A 15 -72.76 10.54 16.30
CA PRO A 15 -73.29 9.38 17.02
C PRO A 15 -72.43 8.85 18.17
N TYR A 16 -71.13 9.16 18.17
CA TYR A 16 -70.14 8.52 19.04
C TYR A 16 -69.31 9.52 19.87
N VAL A 17 -69.76 10.75 20.09
CA VAL A 17 -68.97 11.76 20.84
C VAL A 17 -68.62 11.28 22.24
N GLY A 18 -69.58 10.71 22.98
CA GLY A 18 -69.34 10.16 24.31
C GLY A 18 -68.29 9.05 24.32
N MET A 19 -68.35 8.15 23.32
CA MET A 19 -67.35 7.09 23.14
C MET A 19 -65.96 7.68 22.84
N LEU A 20 -65.86 8.69 21.99
CA LEU A 20 -64.58 9.34 21.65
C LEU A 20 -63.95 10.01 22.88
N VAL A 21 -64.75 10.74 23.67
CA VAL A 21 -64.30 11.40 24.90
C VAL A 21 -63.87 10.36 25.95
N GLU A 22 -64.64 9.29 26.11
CA GLU A 22 -64.32 8.19 27.01
C GLU A 22 -63.00 7.51 26.63
N ARG A 23 -62.82 7.21 25.33
CA ARG A 23 -61.58 6.61 24.80
C ARG A 23 -60.38 7.52 24.98
N LEU A 24 -60.52 8.81 24.74
CA LEU A 24 -59.44 9.78 24.98
C LEU A 24 -59.03 9.81 26.46
N ASN A 25 -60.00 9.82 27.37
CA ASN A 25 -59.75 9.89 28.82
C ASN A 25 -59.17 8.58 29.38
N GLN A 26 -59.56 7.43 28.84
CA GLN A 26 -59.13 6.11 29.34
C GLN A 26 -57.85 5.58 28.68
N GLN A 27 -57.67 5.80 27.37
CA GLN A 27 -56.64 5.15 26.56
C GLN A 27 -55.61 6.11 25.92
N SER A 28 -55.74 7.42 26.15
CA SER A 28 -54.92 8.49 25.57
C SER A 28 -55.21 8.81 24.09
N VAL A 29 -54.42 9.74 23.52
CA VAL A 29 -54.53 10.15 22.11
C VAL A 29 -54.30 8.98 21.16
N ASP A 30 -53.39 8.07 21.49
CA ASP A 30 -53.10 6.88 20.67
C ASP A 30 -54.32 5.95 20.57
N GLY A 31 -55.06 5.79 21.67
CA GLY A 31 -56.30 5.02 21.71
C GLY A 31 -57.48 5.71 21.01
N LEU A 32 -57.50 7.05 20.99
CA LEU A 32 -58.51 7.81 20.23
C LEU A 32 -58.32 7.68 18.72
N LEU A 33 -57.07 7.74 18.24
CA LEU A 33 -56.72 7.69 16.82
C LEU A 33 -56.64 6.27 16.26
N ASP A 34 -56.85 5.25 17.09
CA ASP A 34 -56.81 3.85 16.67
C ASP A 34 -57.91 3.51 15.64
N LEU A 35 -57.61 2.57 14.74
CA LEU A 35 -58.50 2.15 13.66
C LEU A 35 -59.79 1.50 14.22
N SER A 36 -59.68 0.79 15.36
CA SER A 36 -60.82 0.12 15.99
C SER A 36 -61.96 1.07 16.35
N VAL A 37 -61.62 2.32 16.69
CA VAL A 37 -62.58 3.38 17.01
C VAL A 37 -63.26 3.90 15.75
N GLN A 38 -62.55 3.91 14.61
CA GLN A 38 -63.04 4.44 13.34
C GLN A 38 -63.97 3.48 12.58
N GLN A 39 -63.88 2.17 12.83
CA GLN A 39 -64.66 1.12 12.11
C GLN A 39 -65.95 0.69 12.81
N VAL A 40 -66.41 1.43 13.82
CA VAL A 40 -67.67 1.13 14.52
C VAL A 40 -68.86 1.37 13.61
N SER A 41 -69.71 0.35 13.44
CA SER A 41 -70.97 0.43 12.70
C SER A 41 -72.08 -0.32 13.44
N GLU A 42 -73.16 0.39 13.76
CA GLU A 42 -74.34 -0.19 14.40
C GLU A 42 -75.60 0.12 13.56
N PRO A 43 -76.54 -0.84 13.35
CA PRO A 43 -77.82 -0.58 12.70
C PRO A 43 -78.76 0.15 13.69
N PHE A 44 -78.46 1.42 13.97
CA PHE A 44 -79.18 2.22 14.96
C PHE A 44 -80.62 2.54 14.56
N PHE A 45 -80.85 2.85 13.28
CA PHE A 45 -82.17 3.23 12.80
C PHE A 45 -83.12 2.04 12.94
N GLU A 46 -82.79 0.88 12.37
CA GLU A 46 -83.57 -0.36 12.48
C GLU A 46 -83.84 -0.80 13.93
N ARG A 47 -82.93 -0.50 14.88
CA ARG A 47 -83.09 -0.85 16.30
C ARG A 47 -84.05 0.09 17.06
N VAL A 48 -84.17 1.33 16.63
CA VAL A 48 -84.94 2.38 17.33
C VAL A 48 -86.24 2.72 16.61
N TYR A 49 -86.28 2.58 15.29
CA TYR A 49 -87.40 2.88 14.40
C TYR A 49 -87.21 2.17 13.04
N ASP A 50 -88.00 1.12 12.78
CA ASP A 50 -88.00 0.44 11.47
C ASP A 50 -89.08 1.07 10.55
N PRO A 51 -88.69 1.87 9.56
CA PRO A 51 -89.60 2.55 8.64
C PRO A 51 -90.07 1.65 7.48
N ASN A 52 -89.69 0.36 7.48
CA ASN A 52 -90.12 -0.61 6.46
C ASN A 52 -90.78 -1.84 7.11
N ASP A 53 -91.22 -1.74 8.38
CA ASP A 53 -91.93 -2.80 9.08
C ASP A 53 -93.31 -3.04 8.42
N PRO A 54 -93.56 -4.22 7.83
CA PRO A 54 -94.84 -4.51 7.16
C PRO A 54 -96.05 -4.53 8.11
N ALA A 55 -95.87 -4.43 9.43
CA ALA A 55 -96.93 -4.40 10.43
C ALA A 55 -97.34 -2.98 10.91
N ALA A 56 -96.67 -1.92 10.45
CA ALA A 56 -96.99 -0.55 10.84
C ALA A 56 -98.27 -0.02 10.14
N PRO A 57 -99.23 0.59 10.86
CA PRO A 57 -100.50 1.04 10.27
C PRO A 57 -100.32 2.32 9.44
N GLY A 58 -100.44 2.22 8.11
CA GLY A 58 -100.59 3.35 7.20
C GLY A 58 -99.56 3.49 6.07
N GLU A 59 -98.73 2.48 5.78
CA GLU A 59 -97.69 2.60 4.75
C GLU A 59 -98.12 2.12 3.36
N ASP A 60 -97.90 2.98 2.37
CA ASP A 60 -98.16 2.74 0.95
C ASP A 60 -96.95 1.96 0.35
N PRO A 61 -97.15 0.79 -0.30
CA PRO A 61 -96.05 -0.08 -0.77
C PRO A 61 -95.19 0.53 -1.89
N SER A 62 -95.48 1.76 -2.31
CA SER A 62 -94.71 2.56 -3.28
C SER A 62 -93.53 3.33 -2.67
N PHE A 63 -93.39 3.38 -1.35
CA PHE A 63 -92.27 4.09 -0.68
C PHE A 63 -91.39 3.09 0.08
N ARG A 64 -90.07 3.15 -0.15
CA ARG A 64 -89.07 2.41 0.63
C ARG A 64 -88.07 3.38 1.23
N VAL A 65 -87.87 3.29 2.53
CA VAL A 65 -86.91 4.14 3.24
C VAL A 65 -85.58 3.40 3.34
N LYS A 66 -84.51 4.00 2.82
CA LYS A 66 -83.15 3.49 3.01
C LYS A 66 -82.53 4.21 4.20
N SER A 67 -82.38 3.50 5.32
CA SER A 67 -81.68 4.00 6.50
C SER A 67 -80.18 3.72 6.39
N SER A 68 -79.36 4.62 6.94
CA SER A 68 -77.90 4.43 7.00
C SER A 68 -77.50 3.96 8.41
N PRO A 69 -76.54 3.02 8.55
CA PRO A 69 -76.06 2.59 9.85
C PRO A 69 -75.37 3.74 10.59
N LYS A 70 -75.39 3.70 11.92
CA LYS A 70 -74.65 4.60 12.81
C LYS A 70 -73.17 4.25 12.71
N ASN A 71 -72.40 5.06 11.98
CA ASN A 71 -70.96 4.92 11.83
C ASN A 71 -70.28 6.29 11.97
N ILE A 72 -68.94 6.30 12.04
CA ILE A 72 -68.18 7.54 11.92
C ILE A 72 -68.19 7.95 10.45
N ASP A 73 -69.06 8.91 10.12
CA ASP A 73 -69.16 9.40 8.75
C ASP A 73 -67.96 10.26 8.36
N VAL A 74 -67.35 9.89 7.23
CA VAL A 74 -66.23 10.56 6.57
C VAL A 74 -66.56 10.87 5.09
N SER A 75 -67.84 10.82 4.73
CA SER A 75 -68.35 11.18 3.39
C SER A 75 -68.19 12.68 3.09
N GLU A 76 -68.23 13.08 1.82
CA GLU A 76 -68.12 14.49 1.43
C GLU A 76 -69.37 15.30 1.78
N ALA A 77 -70.56 14.68 1.75
CA ALA A 77 -71.85 15.32 1.99
C ALA A 77 -72.32 15.22 3.46
N GLY A 78 -71.62 14.47 4.30
CA GLY A 78 -71.99 14.21 5.69
C GLY A 78 -72.02 15.48 6.55
N PRO A 79 -73.09 15.73 7.35
CA PRO A 79 -73.24 16.96 8.13
C PRO A 79 -72.10 17.24 9.12
N TYR A 80 -71.50 16.20 9.71
CA TYR A 80 -70.42 16.30 10.69
C TYR A 80 -69.09 15.71 10.21
N SER A 81 -69.02 15.29 8.95
CA SER A 81 -67.85 14.64 8.36
C SER A 81 -66.59 15.51 8.44
N VAL A 82 -66.73 16.83 8.28
CA VAL A 82 -65.63 17.80 8.31
C VAL A 82 -64.84 17.73 9.62
N TYR A 83 -65.51 17.56 10.75
CA TYR A 83 -64.87 17.46 12.06
C TYR A 83 -64.13 16.13 12.22
N ASN A 84 -64.66 15.05 11.66
CA ASN A 84 -63.98 13.75 11.67
C ASN A 84 -62.72 13.78 10.78
N TRP A 85 -62.78 14.44 9.63
CA TRP A 85 -61.60 14.71 8.80
C TRP A 85 -60.57 15.60 9.51
N GLU A 86 -61.02 16.59 10.27
CA GLU A 86 -60.12 17.43 11.06
C GLU A 86 -59.42 16.63 12.16
N LEU A 87 -60.19 15.87 12.94
CA LEU A 87 -59.71 15.10 14.10
C LEU A 87 -58.77 13.96 13.70
N PHE A 88 -59.16 13.12 12.74
CA PHE A 88 -58.43 11.89 12.41
C PHE A 88 -57.37 12.08 11.32
N PHE A 89 -57.41 13.17 10.55
CA PHE A 89 -56.49 13.39 9.44
C PHE A 89 -55.75 14.74 9.50
N HIS A 90 -56.45 15.89 9.48
CA HIS A 90 -55.76 17.18 9.36
C HIS A 90 -54.93 17.55 10.60
N ALA A 91 -55.43 17.31 11.81
CA ALA A 91 -54.71 17.61 13.04
C ALA A 91 -53.42 16.76 13.18
N PRO A 92 -53.45 15.41 13.04
CA PRO A 92 -52.22 14.62 13.15
C PRO A 92 -51.19 14.95 12.06
N VAL A 93 -51.60 15.20 10.80
CA VAL A 93 -50.65 15.64 9.75
C VAL A 93 -50.00 16.97 10.09
N THR A 94 -50.78 17.94 10.56
CA THR A 94 -50.28 19.29 10.85
C THR A 94 -49.28 19.25 12.01
N ILE A 95 -49.58 18.47 13.05
CA ILE A 95 -48.68 18.26 14.18
C ILE A 95 -47.37 17.60 13.71
N ALA A 96 -47.45 16.54 12.91
CA ALA A 96 -46.28 15.85 12.36
C ALA A 96 -45.39 16.81 11.54
N VAL A 97 -45.99 17.61 10.65
CA VAL A 97 -45.26 18.59 9.83
C VAL A 97 -44.62 19.68 10.69
N HIS A 98 -45.31 20.17 11.72
CA HIS A 98 -44.76 21.18 12.62
C HIS A 98 -43.58 20.65 13.44
N LEU A 99 -43.68 19.41 13.95
CA LEU A 99 -42.59 18.73 14.66
C LEU A 99 -41.38 18.52 13.75
N SER A 100 -41.61 18.12 12.49
CA SER A 100 -40.55 17.94 11.50
C SER A 100 -39.82 19.26 11.19
N LYS A 101 -40.55 20.37 11.03
CA LYS A 101 -39.95 21.72 10.86
C LYS A 101 -39.09 22.14 12.06
N ASN A 102 -39.49 21.74 13.26
CA ASN A 102 -38.74 21.97 14.50
C ASN A 102 -37.66 20.90 14.76
N GLN A 103 -37.31 20.08 13.76
CA GLN A 103 -36.28 19.05 13.82
C GLN A 103 -36.53 17.93 14.85
N ARG A 104 -37.77 17.76 15.31
CA ARG A 104 -38.19 16.64 16.20
C ARG A 104 -38.65 15.46 15.36
N PHE A 105 -37.73 14.90 14.57
CA PHE A 105 -38.04 13.95 13.49
C PHE A 105 -38.66 12.63 13.96
N ALA A 106 -38.16 12.06 15.06
CA ALA A 106 -38.68 10.81 15.62
C ALA A 106 -40.11 10.96 16.13
N GLU A 107 -40.43 12.10 16.76
CA GLU A 107 -41.79 12.40 17.21
C GLU A 107 -42.72 12.69 16.03
N ALA A 108 -42.25 13.43 15.03
CA ALA A 108 -42.98 13.64 13.79
C ALA A 108 -43.34 12.31 13.10
N GLN A 109 -42.41 11.35 13.11
CA GLN A 109 -42.64 10.01 12.56
C GLN A 109 -43.78 9.27 13.28
N ARG A 110 -43.81 9.30 14.62
CA ARG A 110 -44.91 8.71 15.42
C ARG A 110 -46.26 9.32 15.03
N TRP A 111 -46.31 10.64 14.87
CA TRP A 111 -47.54 11.31 14.45
C TRP A 111 -47.97 10.94 13.02
N PHE A 112 -47.02 10.74 12.09
CA PHE A 112 -47.34 10.22 10.77
C PHE A 112 -47.89 8.78 10.82
N HIS A 113 -47.39 7.94 11.74
CA HIS A 113 -47.83 6.54 11.91
C HIS A 113 -49.28 6.37 12.37
N HIS A 114 -49.93 7.41 12.89
CA HIS A 114 -51.39 7.40 13.13
C HIS A 114 -52.22 7.47 11.84
N ILE A 115 -51.59 7.80 10.71
CA ILE A 115 -52.26 7.93 9.41
C ILE A 115 -51.71 6.93 8.40
N PHE A 116 -50.39 6.91 8.25
CA PHE A 116 -49.65 6.09 7.30
C PHE A 116 -48.53 5.34 8.04
N ASP A 117 -48.69 4.03 8.13
CA ASP A 117 -47.73 3.14 8.76
C ASP A 117 -47.26 2.07 7.76
N PRO A 118 -46.06 2.23 7.18
CA PRO A 118 -45.53 1.27 6.22
C PRO A 118 -45.12 -0.06 6.87
N THR A 119 -45.20 -0.20 8.19
CA THR A 119 -44.83 -1.42 8.93
C THR A 119 -46.02 -2.31 9.30
N GLU A 120 -47.25 -1.90 8.97
CA GLU A 120 -48.47 -2.63 9.28
C GLU A 120 -48.54 -3.98 8.55
N THR A 121 -48.88 -5.05 9.28
CA THR A 121 -48.84 -6.45 8.77
C THR A 121 -50.20 -7.13 8.70
N ASP A 122 -51.29 -6.41 8.95
CA ASP A 122 -52.65 -6.94 8.88
C ASP A 122 -52.93 -7.69 7.54
N PRO A 123 -53.24 -9.00 7.59
CA PRO A 123 -53.53 -9.80 6.40
C PRO A 123 -54.98 -9.67 5.92
N SER A 124 -55.87 -9.06 6.70
CA SER A 124 -57.30 -8.96 6.38
C SER A 124 -57.59 -7.96 5.25
N THR A 125 -56.70 -6.98 5.06
CA THR A 125 -56.83 -5.90 4.08
C THR A 125 -55.74 -6.04 2.99
N PRO A 126 -56.06 -5.96 1.69
CA PRO A 126 -55.06 -6.06 0.62
C PRO A 126 -54.08 -4.87 0.60
N VAL A 127 -52.90 -5.06 -0.03
CA VAL A 127 -51.98 -3.95 -0.39
C VAL A 127 -52.61 -3.16 -1.52
N PRO A 128 -52.61 -1.81 -1.49
CA PRO A 128 -51.89 -0.92 -0.58
C PRO A 128 -52.68 -0.42 0.63
N ASP A 129 -53.96 -0.80 0.77
CA ASP A 129 -54.89 -0.17 1.70
C ASP A 129 -54.56 -0.44 3.17
N ARG A 130 -53.92 -1.59 3.47
CA ARG A 130 -53.50 -1.95 4.84
C ARG A 130 -52.57 -0.95 5.54
N PHE A 131 -51.77 -0.18 4.79
CA PHE A 131 -50.81 0.76 5.38
C PHE A 131 -51.47 2.05 5.90
N TRP A 132 -52.75 2.24 5.61
CA TRP A 132 -53.52 3.40 6.06
C TRP A 132 -54.31 3.06 7.33
N LYS A 133 -54.13 3.88 8.37
CA LYS A 133 -54.90 3.80 9.63
C LYS A 133 -56.11 4.72 9.64
N PHE A 134 -56.20 5.66 8.70
CA PHE A 134 -57.41 6.47 8.50
C PHE A 134 -58.46 5.69 7.69
N VAL A 135 -59.67 5.51 8.26
CA VAL A 135 -60.71 4.63 7.69
C VAL A 135 -61.12 5.00 6.27
N ARG A 136 -61.10 6.29 5.92
CA ARG A 136 -61.43 6.76 4.58
C ARG A 136 -60.44 6.28 3.51
N PHE A 137 -59.17 6.09 3.90
CA PHE A 137 -58.10 5.65 3.00
C PHE A 137 -57.98 4.12 2.95
N ARG A 138 -58.42 3.43 4.02
CA ARG A 138 -58.37 1.96 4.14
C ARG A 138 -59.54 1.26 3.43
N ASN A 139 -60.72 1.88 3.43
CA ASN A 139 -61.94 1.30 2.84
C ASN A 139 -62.46 2.19 1.68
N PRO A 140 -61.99 1.99 0.43
CA PRO A 140 -62.49 2.75 -0.72
C PRO A 140 -63.95 2.41 -1.02
N ARG A 141 -64.75 3.42 -1.35
CA ARG A 141 -66.18 3.26 -1.70
C ARG A 141 -66.34 2.97 -3.20
N PRO A 142 -67.36 2.20 -3.62
CA PRO A 142 -67.73 2.08 -5.03
C PRO A 142 -68.00 3.47 -5.63
N GLY A 143 -67.23 3.86 -6.65
CA GLY A 143 -67.32 5.18 -7.30
C GLY A 143 -66.30 6.23 -6.83
N ASP A 144 -65.42 5.91 -5.88
CA ASP A 144 -64.23 6.74 -5.59
C ASP A 144 -63.32 6.80 -6.82
N MET A 145 -62.80 7.99 -7.14
CA MET A 145 -61.94 8.15 -8.31
C MET A 145 -60.66 7.31 -8.16
N PRO A 146 -60.41 6.35 -9.07
CA PRO A 146 -59.22 5.53 -9.01
C PRO A 146 -57.98 6.34 -9.41
N ARG A 147 -56.84 5.67 -9.47
CA ARG A 147 -55.63 6.25 -10.03
C ARG A 147 -55.87 6.68 -11.49
N VAL A 148 -55.11 7.67 -11.94
CA VAL A 148 -55.35 8.32 -13.24
C VAL A 148 -55.16 7.33 -14.40
N ASP A 149 -54.27 6.36 -14.27
CA ASP A 149 -54.06 5.25 -15.20
C ASP A 149 -55.29 4.35 -15.34
N GLU A 150 -55.92 3.96 -14.24
CA GLU A 150 -57.17 3.20 -14.24
C GLU A 150 -58.32 4.01 -14.86
N LEU A 151 -58.40 5.31 -14.54
CA LEU A 151 -59.38 6.21 -15.15
C LEU A 151 -59.17 6.33 -16.67
N VAL A 152 -57.92 6.44 -17.12
CA VAL A 152 -57.58 6.49 -18.55
C VAL A 152 -57.90 5.17 -19.25
N ALA A 153 -57.72 4.03 -18.58
CA ALA A 153 -58.08 2.71 -19.10
C ALA A 153 -59.60 2.52 -19.23
N VAL A 154 -60.39 3.08 -18.31
CA VAL A 154 -61.87 3.09 -18.42
C VAL A 154 -62.31 4.04 -19.52
N LEU A 155 -61.67 5.21 -19.65
CA LEU A 155 -61.98 6.21 -20.69
C LEU A 155 -61.60 5.79 -22.12
N SER A 156 -60.68 4.85 -22.28
CA SER A 156 -60.27 4.36 -23.61
C SER A 156 -61.23 3.32 -24.19
N ARG A 157 -62.14 2.75 -23.38
CA ARG A 157 -63.16 1.78 -23.80
C ARG A 157 -64.45 2.48 -24.26
N PRO A 158 -65.16 1.95 -25.28
CA PRO A 158 -66.41 2.53 -25.74
C PRO A 158 -67.54 2.36 -24.71
N PRO A 159 -68.46 3.35 -24.53
CA PRO A 159 -69.56 3.32 -23.55
C PRO A 159 -70.44 2.06 -23.55
N SER A 160 -70.49 1.34 -24.68
CA SER A 160 -71.23 0.09 -24.86
C SER A 160 -70.63 -1.10 -24.12
N GLU A 161 -69.32 -1.09 -23.87
CA GLU A 161 -68.57 -2.20 -23.26
C GLU A 161 -68.34 -2.03 -21.75
N LEU A 162 -68.78 -0.91 -21.16
CA LEU A 162 -68.56 -0.63 -19.75
C LEU A 162 -69.59 -1.33 -18.85
N GLY A 163 -69.08 -1.95 -17.79
CA GLY A 163 -69.88 -2.55 -16.73
C GLY A 163 -70.68 -1.52 -15.92
N PRO A 164 -71.68 -1.95 -15.12
CA PRO A 164 -72.52 -1.05 -14.33
C PRO A 164 -71.72 -0.22 -13.30
N GLU A 165 -70.68 -0.79 -12.69
CA GLU A 165 -69.80 -0.09 -11.74
C GLU A 165 -68.89 0.93 -12.42
N GLU A 166 -68.33 0.61 -13.59
CA GLU A 166 -67.50 1.52 -14.39
C GLU A 166 -68.31 2.73 -14.88
N ARG A 167 -69.61 2.55 -15.14
CA ARG A 167 -70.52 3.65 -15.50
C ARG A 167 -70.80 4.59 -14.33
N ILE A 168 -70.98 4.05 -13.12
CA ILE A 168 -71.12 4.85 -11.89
C ILE A 168 -69.84 5.65 -11.64
N LEU A 169 -68.69 5.02 -11.85
CA LEU A 169 -67.39 5.66 -11.72
C LEU A 169 -67.18 6.81 -12.73
N LEU A 170 -67.57 6.61 -14.00
CA LEU A 170 -67.49 7.69 -14.98
C LEU A 170 -68.40 8.87 -14.65
N ALA A 171 -69.61 8.58 -14.13
CA ALA A 171 -70.55 9.63 -13.70
C ALA A 171 -70.01 10.40 -12.47
N SER A 172 -69.44 9.71 -11.48
CA SER A 172 -68.83 10.36 -10.31
C SER A 172 -67.56 11.13 -10.66
N ALA A 173 -66.75 10.63 -11.59
CA ALA A 173 -65.55 11.30 -12.09
C ALA A 173 -65.92 12.58 -12.88
N ALA A 174 -66.97 12.54 -13.69
CA ALA A 174 -67.46 13.71 -14.43
C ALA A 174 -67.95 14.81 -13.46
N LEU A 175 -68.72 14.44 -12.43
CA LEU A 175 -69.17 15.35 -11.37
C LEU A 175 -67.99 15.96 -10.60
N SER A 176 -66.99 15.14 -10.25
CA SER A 176 -65.77 15.59 -9.58
C SER A 176 -65.02 16.60 -10.44
N TYR A 177 -64.87 16.32 -11.75
CA TYR A 177 -64.20 17.21 -12.70
C TYR A 177 -64.94 18.55 -12.89
N GLU A 178 -66.27 18.55 -12.89
CA GLU A 178 -67.05 19.79 -12.85
C GLU A 178 -66.79 20.59 -11.56
N GLY A 179 -66.66 19.92 -10.42
CA GLY A 179 -66.25 20.52 -9.16
C GLY A 179 -64.87 21.20 -9.24
N LEU A 180 -63.90 20.56 -9.89
CA LEU A 180 -62.58 21.13 -10.16
C LEU A 180 -62.64 22.37 -11.06
N ARG A 181 -63.48 22.33 -12.11
CA ARG A 181 -63.68 23.45 -13.04
C ARG A 181 -64.29 24.67 -12.37
N ARG A 182 -65.21 24.46 -11.43
CA ARG A 182 -65.84 25.55 -10.67
C ARG A 182 -64.87 26.23 -9.72
N GLU A 183 -63.99 25.47 -9.05
CA GLU A 183 -63.05 26.00 -8.05
C GLU A 183 -61.63 25.41 -8.17
N PRO A 184 -60.87 25.77 -9.22
CA PRO A 184 -59.57 25.15 -9.50
C PRO A 184 -58.45 25.51 -8.52
N PHE A 185 -58.56 26.65 -7.82
CA PHE A 185 -57.51 27.17 -6.92
C PHE A 185 -57.70 26.75 -5.45
N ARG A 186 -58.64 25.85 -5.15
CA ARG A 186 -58.85 25.32 -3.79
C ARG A 186 -58.35 23.88 -3.68
N PRO A 187 -57.06 23.64 -3.34
CA PRO A 187 -56.46 22.30 -3.39
C PRO A 187 -57.13 21.30 -2.45
N HIS A 188 -57.64 21.73 -1.30
CA HIS A 188 -58.37 20.86 -0.38
C HIS A 188 -59.71 20.37 -0.95
N ARG A 189 -60.39 21.17 -1.78
CA ARG A 189 -61.62 20.76 -2.47
C ARG A 189 -61.32 19.73 -3.55
N VAL A 190 -60.22 19.93 -4.29
CA VAL A 190 -59.68 18.95 -5.25
C VAL A 190 -59.31 17.65 -4.55
N ALA A 191 -58.65 17.71 -3.39
CA ALA A 191 -58.21 16.54 -2.66
C ALA A 191 -59.35 15.78 -1.94
N ARG A 192 -60.47 16.44 -1.64
CA ARG A 192 -61.68 15.78 -1.09
C ARG A 192 -62.41 14.94 -2.15
N THR A 193 -62.46 15.44 -3.39
CA THR A 193 -63.02 14.68 -4.54
C THR A 193 -62.07 13.58 -5.00
N ARG A 194 -60.75 13.83 -4.95
CA ARG A 194 -59.69 12.84 -5.23
C ARG A 194 -58.83 12.58 -4.00
N VAL A 195 -59.30 11.66 -3.16
CA VAL A 195 -58.70 11.26 -1.88
C VAL A 195 -57.22 10.87 -2.01
N VAL A 196 -56.84 10.28 -3.15
CA VAL A 196 -55.45 9.90 -3.48
C VAL A 196 -54.46 11.09 -3.38
N ALA A 197 -54.91 12.33 -3.60
CA ALA A 197 -54.05 13.51 -3.45
C ALA A 197 -53.59 13.72 -2.00
N TYR A 198 -54.46 13.45 -1.01
CA TYR A 198 -54.09 13.48 0.40
C TYR A 198 -53.13 12.35 0.78
N GLN A 199 -53.33 11.16 0.20
CA GLN A 199 -52.41 10.04 0.38
C GLN A 199 -51.01 10.39 -0.13
N TYR A 200 -50.89 10.95 -1.34
CA TYR A 200 -49.59 11.42 -1.85
C TYR A 200 -48.97 12.49 -0.96
N TYR A 201 -49.76 13.44 -0.46
CA TYR A 201 -49.26 14.49 0.43
C TYR A 201 -48.64 13.90 1.70
N VAL A 202 -49.31 12.95 2.36
CA VAL A 202 -48.79 12.30 3.58
C VAL A 202 -47.50 11.54 3.29
N VAL A 203 -47.46 10.73 2.22
CA VAL A 203 -46.25 9.98 1.85
C VAL A 203 -45.10 10.93 1.51
N MET A 204 -45.36 12.01 0.77
CA MET A 204 -44.34 13.02 0.48
C MET A 204 -43.81 13.69 1.75
N LYS A 205 -44.68 14.05 2.70
CA LYS A 205 -44.25 14.64 3.98
C LYS A 205 -43.52 13.65 4.88
N TYR A 206 -43.88 12.37 4.84
CA TYR A 206 -43.15 11.31 5.52
C TYR A 206 -41.74 11.15 4.96
N LEU A 207 -41.61 11.12 3.62
CA LEU A 207 -40.31 11.07 2.93
C LEU A 207 -39.45 12.31 3.23
N GLU A 208 -40.04 13.51 3.19
CA GLU A 208 -39.36 14.75 3.59
C GLU A 208 -38.82 14.66 5.03
N ASN A 209 -39.59 14.10 5.97
CA ASN A 209 -39.16 13.91 7.35
C ASN A 209 -37.96 12.94 7.46
N LEU A 210 -38.00 11.81 6.74
CA LEU A 210 -36.89 10.85 6.71
C LEU A 210 -35.63 11.45 6.08
N ILE A 211 -35.77 12.18 4.97
CA ILE A 211 -34.66 12.84 4.29
C ILE A 211 -34.07 13.94 5.17
N ALA A 212 -34.90 14.78 5.79
CA ALA A 212 -34.44 15.85 6.66
C ALA A 212 -33.75 15.32 7.93
N TRP A 213 -34.26 14.21 8.48
CA TRP A 213 -33.60 13.51 9.58
C TRP A 213 -32.26 12.94 9.15
N GLY A 214 -32.21 12.25 8.00
CA GLY A 214 -30.96 11.78 7.41
C GLY A 214 -29.97 12.91 7.13
N ASP A 215 -30.42 14.08 6.64
CA ASP A 215 -29.57 15.24 6.35
C ASP A 215 -28.99 15.83 7.65
N SER A 216 -29.79 15.85 8.73
CA SER A 216 -29.33 16.31 10.04
C SER A 216 -28.23 15.42 10.61
N LEU A 217 -28.37 14.10 10.48
CA LEU A 217 -27.38 13.12 10.93
C LEU A 217 -26.15 13.13 10.02
N PHE A 218 -26.33 13.27 8.71
CA PHE A 218 -25.23 13.36 7.76
C PHE A 218 -24.36 14.61 8.01
N ARG A 219 -24.95 15.72 8.48
CA ARG A 219 -24.21 16.93 8.89
C ARG A 219 -23.43 16.78 10.19
N LEU A 220 -23.75 15.81 11.07
CA LEU A 220 -22.96 15.53 12.28
C LEU A 220 -21.60 14.90 11.95
N ASP A 221 -21.49 14.28 10.77
CA ASP A 221 -20.23 13.82 10.16
C ASP A 221 -19.50 12.68 10.90
N THR A 222 -20.12 12.04 11.91
CA THR A 222 -19.53 10.90 12.63
C THR A 222 -19.81 9.56 11.94
N ALA A 223 -18.97 8.55 12.15
CA ALA A 223 -19.15 7.23 11.52
C ALA A 223 -20.51 6.60 11.87
N GLU A 224 -20.94 6.75 13.11
CA GLU A 224 -22.21 6.24 13.62
C GLU A 224 -23.41 6.99 13.01
N SER A 225 -23.35 8.32 12.97
CA SER A 225 -24.42 9.15 12.43
C SER A 225 -24.58 9.00 10.91
N ILE A 226 -23.49 8.74 10.17
CA ILE A 226 -23.56 8.44 8.73
C ILE A 226 -24.24 7.09 8.49
N ASN A 227 -23.96 6.08 9.32
CA ASN A 227 -24.61 4.78 9.22
C ASN A 227 -26.10 4.90 9.51
N GLU A 228 -26.48 5.67 10.53
CA GLU A 228 -27.89 5.96 10.85
C GLU A 228 -28.58 6.75 9.71
N ALA A 229 -27.93 7.79 9.18
CA ALA A 229 -28.43 8.55 8.03
C ALA A 229 -28.65 7.64 6.81
N THR A 230 -27.72 6.71 6.56
CA THR A 230 -27.81 5.74 5.47
C THR A 230 -29.05 4.86 5.61
N GLN A 231 -29.37 4.39 6.83
CA GLN A 231 -30.58 3.60 7.06
C GLN A 231 -31.84 4.39 6.74
N LEU A 232 -31.91 5.67 7.11
CA LEU A 232 -33.05 6.54 6.81
C LEU A 232 -33.21 6.80 5.31
N TYR A 233 -32.10 7.03 4.58
CA TYR A 233 -32.15 7.19 3.12
C TYR A 233 -32.52 5.90 2.39
N VAL A 234 -32.04 4.75 2.88
CA VAL A 234 -32.42 3.43 2.34
C VAL A 234 -33.91 3.16 2.59
N LEU A 235 -34.43 3.48 3.79
CA LEU A 235 -35.86 3.38 4.08
C LEU A 235 -36.68 4.28 3.15
N ALA A 236 -36.26 5.54 2.95
CA ALA A 236 -36.89 6.46 2.01
C ALA A 236 -36.85 5.91 0.56
N GLY A 237 -35.72 5.33 0.14
CA GLY A 237 -35.57 4.68 -1.16
C GLY A 237 -36.47 3.45 -1.33
N ASN A 238 -36.65 2.64 -0.28
CA ASN A 238 -37.52 1.47 -0.30
C ASN A 238 -39.00 1.86 -0.42
N ILE A 239 -39.42 2.94 0.24
CA ILE A 239 -40.79 3.49 0.14
C ILE A 239 -41.04 4.07 -1.26
N LEU A 240 -40.06 4.75 -1.84
CA LEU A 240 -40.13 5.29 -3.19
C LEU A 240 -40.15 4.19 -4.27
N GLY A 241 -39.43 3.09 -4.05
CA GLY A 241 -39.30 2.00 -5.03
C GLY A 241 -38.44 2.38 -6.24
N PRO A 242 -38.43 1.56 -7.31
CA PRO A 242 -37.63 1.84 -8.49
C PRO A 242 -38.08 3.13 -9.16
N ARG A 243 -37.10 3.94 -9.62
CA ARG A 243 -37.38 5.20 -10.32
C ARG A 243 -38.26 4.92 -11.55
N PRO A 244 -39.34 5.68 -11.77
CA PRO A 244 -40.19 5.50 -12.93
C PRO A 244 -39.41 5.70 -14.23
N GLN A 245 -39.57 4.79 -15.19
CA GLN A 245 -38.90 4.86 -16.49
C GLN A 245 -39.68 5.77 -17.44
N GLU A 246 -38.97 6.64 -18.15
CA GLU A 246 -39.56 7.45 -19.21
C GLU A 246 -39.78 6.57 -20.45
N VAL A 247 -41.04 6.40 -20.86
CA VAL A 247 -41.36 5.71 -22.11
C VAL A 247 -41.10 6.67 -23.28
N PRO A 248 -40.14 6.39 -24.18
CA PRO A 248 -39.88 7.24 -25.32
C PRO A 248 -41.10 7.33 -26.23
N ARG A 249 -41.44 8.54 -26.69
CA ARG A 249 -42.58 8.75 -27.60
C ARG A 249 -42.26 8.12 -28.96
N HIS A 250 -42.98 7.08 -29.34
CA HIS A 250 -42.79 6.43 -30.65
C HIS A 250 -43.14 7.35 -31.85
N ARG A 251 -44.10 8.28 -31.68
CA ARG A 251 -44.43 9.33 -32.66
C ARG A 251 -45.10 10.51 -31.95
N ALA A 252 -44.78 11.74 -32.32
CA ALA A 252 -45.53 12.90 -31.85
C ALA A 252 -46.91 12.92 -32.52
N ALA A 253 -47.98 13.07 -31.73
CA ALA A 253 -49.32 13.24 -32.25
C ALA A 253 -49.33 14.42 -33.26
N PRO A 254 -50.08 14.32 -34.37
CA PRO A 254 -50.16 15.40 -35.36
C PRO A 254 -50.65 16.67 -34.67
N ARG A 255 -50.02 17.83 -34.93
CA ARG A 255 -50.41 19.10 -34.32
C ARG A 255 -51.78 19.52 -34.83
N MET A 256 -52.81 19.30 -34.03
CA MET A 256 -54.18 19.74 -34.27
C MET A 256 -54.45 21.08 -33.59
N SER A 257 -55.16 21.97 -34.28
CA SER A 257 -55.70 23.20 -33.70
C SER A 257 -56.87 22.89 -32.74
N TYR A 258 -57.17 23.79 -31.82
CA TYR A 258 -58.30 23.63 -30.89
C TYR A 258 -59.63 23.41 -31.62
N ARG A 259 -59.85 24.08 -32.77
CA ARG A 259 -61.05 23.90 -33.59
C ARG A 259 -61.16 22.48 -34.14
N GLN A 260 -60.06 21.94 -34.68
CA GLN A 260 -59.99 20.55 -35.15
C GLN A 260 -60.20 19.53 -34.03
N LEU A 261 -59.68 19.80 -32.83
CA LEU A 261 -59.89 18.95 -31.65
C LEU A 261 -61.34 18.99 -31.14
N LYS A 262 -61.99 20.16 -31.22
CA LYS A 262 -63.41 20.33 -30.87
C LYS A 262 -64.32 19.59 -31.85
N ASP A 263 -64.01 19.66 -33.15
CA ASP A 263 -64.75 18.99 -34.22
C ASP A 263 -64.58 17.46 -34.19
N ALA A 264 -63.43 16.97 -33.71
CA ALA A 264 -63.15 15.54 -33.47
C ALA A 264 -63.89 14.94 -32.26
N GLY A 265 -64.60 15.75 -31.47
CA GLY A 265 -65.36 15.34 -30.29
C GLY A 265 -64.53 15.39 -29.00
N LEU A 266 -64.78 16.41 -28.17
CA LEU A 266 -64.23 16.50 -26.81
C LEU A 266 -65.10 15.68 -25.85
N GLY A 267 -64.49 14.74 -25.13
CA GLY A 267 -65.16 13.99 -24.05
C GLY A 267 -65.54 14.88 -22.87
N ALA A 268 -66.26 14.32 -21.89
CA ALA A 268 -66.70 15.04 -20.68
C ALA A 268 -65.54 15.71 -19.89
N PHE A 269 -64.32 15.17 -20.03
CA PHE A 269 -63.10 15.67 -19.40
C PHE A 269 -62.30 16.65 -20.29
N GLY A 270 -62.82 17.02 -21.46
CA GLY A 270 -62.12 17.85 -22.44
C GLY A 270 -60.96 17.13 -23.15
N ASN A 271 -60.93 15.81 -23.10
CA ASN A 271 -59.96 14.96 -23.79
C ASN A 271 -60.42 14.63 -25.21
N VAL A 272 -59.45 14.49 -26.13
CA VAL A 272 -59.66 13.92 -27.46
C VAL A 272 -58.97 12.56 -27.51
N LEU A 273 -59.72 11.52 -27.83
CA LEU A 273 -59.18 10.19 -28.09
C LEU A 273 -58.78 10.12 -29.55
N VAL A 274 -57.53 9.75 -29.82
CA VAL A 274 -57.04 9.49 -31.17
C VAL A 274 -57.07 7.98 -31.39
N GLU A 275 -57.78 7.54 -32.43
CA GLU A 275 -57.77 6.16 -32.89
C GLU A 275 -56.43 5.85 -33.56
N LEU A 276 -55.71 4.86 -33.05
CA LEU A 276 -54.51 4.33 -33.67
C LEU A 276 -54.93 3.36 -34.78
N GLU A 277 -55.34 3.88 -35.95
CA GLU A 277 -55.64 3.04 -37.11
C GLU A 277 -54.35 2.39 -37.66
N ASN A 278 -54.33 1.05 -37.71
CA ASN A 278 -53.46 0.19 -38.52
C ASN A 278 -51.93 0.31 -38.40
N GLN A 279 -51.34 0.32 -37.19
CA GLN A 279 -49.86 0.17 -37.02
C GLN A 279 -49.39 -0.68 -35.81
N LEU A 280 -50.13 -1.72 -35.40
CA LEU A 280 -49.68 -2.64 -34.36
C LEU A 280 -49.82 -4.12 -34.78
N PRO A 281 -48.73 -4.85 -35.11
CA PRO A 281 -48.65 -6.27 -34.82
C PRO A 281 -48.19 -6.42 -33.35
N PHE A 282 -49.11 -6.85 -32.48
CA PHE A 282 -48.85 -7.40 -31.15
C PHE A 282 -48.17 -6.48 -30.10
N ALA A 283 -48.92 -5.54 -29.52
CA ALA A 283 -48.55 -4.99 -28.20
C ALA A 283 -49.16 -5.88 -27.10
N ARG A 284 -48.34 -6.70 -26.45
CA ARG A 284 -48.68 -7.29 -25.15
C ARG A 284 -48.51 -6.19 -24.10
N THR A 285 -49.60 -5.60 -23.62
CA THR A 285 -49.55 -4.84 -22.37
C THR A 285 -49.46 -5.82 -21.21
N PRO A 286 -48.44 -5.74 -20.33
CA PRO A 286 -48.49 -6.46 -19.07
C PRO A 286 -49.68 -5.95 -18.26
N ALA A 287 -50.42 -6.85 -17.62
CA ALA A 287 -51.44 -6.47 -16.66
C ALA A 287 -50.77 -5.69 -15.51
N PRO A 288 -51.39 -4.62 -14.98
CA PRO A 288 -50.88 -3.96 -13.80
C PRO A 288 -51.01 -4.93 -12.62
N GLY A 289 -49.88 -5.47 -12.18
CA GLY A 289 -49.81 -6.45 -11.10
C GLY A 289 -48.41 -6.54 -10.53
N ALA A 290 -48.31 -6.89 -9.25
CA ALA A 290 -47.05 -7.05 -8.55
C ALA A 290 -46.11 -8.03 -9.27
N PRO A 291 -44.78 -7.80 -9.24
CA PRO A 291 -43.82 -8.66 -9.93
C PRO A 291 -43.89 -10.08 -9.34
N GLY A 292 -44.38 -11.05 -10.13
CA GLY A 292 -44.43 -12.47 -9.73
C GLY A 292 -45.61 -13.29 -10.26
N ALA A 293 -46.67 -12.68 -10.81
CA ALA A 293 -47.75 -13.44 -11.44
C ALA A 293 -47.46 -13.67 -12.94
N GLY A 294 -47.54 -14.94 -13.37
CA GLY A 294 -47.07 -15.43 -14.67
C GLY A 294 -47.61 -14.72 -15.91
N ALA A 295 -46.80 -14.81 -16.97
CA ALA A 295 -47.05 -14.27 -18.29
C ALA A 295 -48.29 -14.88 -18.98
N GLY A 296 -49.46 -14.32 -18.68
CA GLY A 296 -50.73 -14.58 -19.38
C GLY A 296 -51.27 -13.31 -20.03
N GLY A 297 -50.50 -12.67 -20.91
CA GLY A 297 -50.98 -11.51 -21.67
C GLY A 297 -51.98 -11.94 -22.75
N THR A 298 -53.26 -11.60 -22.57
CA THR A 298 -54.27 -11.66 -23.64
C THR A 298 -53.94 -10.61 -24.69
N ALA A 299 -53.66 -11.05 -25.92
CA ALA A 299 -53.48 -10.16 -27.05
C ALA A 299 -54.83 -9.51 -27.40
N LEU A 300 -54.98 -8.23 -27.08
CA LEU A 300 -56.16 -7.46 -27.46
C LEU A 300 -55.97 -7.00 -28.92
N LEU A 301 -56.57 -7.73 -29.87
CA LEU A 301 -56.79 -7.25 -31.22
C LEU A 301 -57.95 -6.25 -31.17
N GLY A 302 -57.66 -4.99 -30.88
CA GLY A 302 -58.63 -3.90 -30.85
C GLY A 302 -57.98 -2.58 -31.23
N ILE A 303 -58.72 -1.72 -31.93
CA ILE A 303 -58.31 -0.36 -32.32
C ILE A 303 -57.86 0.38 -31.05
N GLY A 304 -56.55 0.58 -30.87
CA GLY A 304 -56.02 1.24 -29.68
C GLY A 304 -56.39 2.72 -29.68
N ARG A 305 -57.13 3.19 -28.68
CA ARG A 305 -57.41 4.62 -28.49
C ARG A 305 -56.45 5.21 -27.46
N SER A 306 -55.79 6.32 -27.78
CA SER A 306 -54.86 7.02 -26.86
C SER A 306 -55.26 8.48 -26.67
N LEU A 307 -54.89 9.09 -25.53
CA LEU A 307 -55.13 10.51 -25.28
C LEU A 307 -54.22 11.39 -26.16
N TYR A 308 -54.79 12.43 -26.77
CA TYR A 308 -54.01 13.42 -27.55
C TYR A 308 -52.95 14.17 -26.71
N PHE A 309 -53.28 14.53 -25.45
CA PHE A 309 -52.35 15.11 -24.49
C PHE A 309 -51.92 14.07 -23.46
N CYS A 310 -50.62 13.93 -23.21
CA CYS A 310 -50.08 13.08 -22.15
C CYS A 310 -50.36 13.68 -20.76
N VAL A 311 -50.53 12.82 -19.76
CA VAL A 311 -50.60 13.26 -18.35
C VAL A 311 -49.20 13.70 -17.90
N PRO A 312 -49.03 14.93 -17.37
CA PRO A 312 -47.73 15.40 -16.90
C PRO A 312 -47.30 14.65 -15.64
N ARG A 313 -45.98 14.47 -15.48
CA ARG A 313 -45.39 13.89 -14.28
C ARG A 313 -45.38 14.89 -13.12
N ASN A 314 -45.31 14.40 -11.89
CA ASN A 314 -45.08 15.23 -10.72
C ASN A 314 -43.56 15.38 -10.48
N ASP A 315 -42.99 16.53 -10.86
CA ASP A 315 -41.55 16.78 -10.74
C ASP A 315 -41.07 16.81 -9.27
N GLN A 316 -41.92 17.21 -8.31
CA GLN A 316 -41.54 17.22 -6.88
C GLN A 316 -41.34 15.81 -6.34
N LEU A 317 -42.23 14.89 -6.71
CA LEU A 317 -42.12 13.49 -6.32
C LEU A 317 -40.88 12.86 -6.97
N VAL A 318 -40.65 13.11 -8.27
CA VAL A 318 -39.45 12.63 -8.99
C VAL A 318 -38.16 13.17 -8.35
N GLY A 319 -38.15 14.42 -7.90
CA GLY A 319 -37.02 15.04 -7.24
C GLY A 319 -36.57 14.31 -5.97
N TYR A 320 -37.45 13.58 -5.27
CA TYR A 320 -37.04 12.79 -4.10
C TYR A 320 -36.16 11.58 -4.44
N TRP A 321 -36.33 10.96 -5.61
CA TRP A 321 -35.38 9.94 -6.07
C TRP A 321 -34.01 10.55 -6.31
N ASP A 322 -33.96 11.74 -6.89
CA ASP A 322 -32.71 12.44 -7.20
C ASP A 322 -31.99 12.87 -5.91
N THR A 323 -32.72 13.37 -4.90
CA THR A 323 -32.12 13.75 -3.61
C THR A 323 -31.61 12.54 -2.83
N VAL A 324 -32.41 11.48 -2.70
CA VAL A 324 -31.98 10.25 -2.01
C VAL A 324 -30.79 9.60 -2.72
N ALA A 325 -30.82 9.56 -4.05
CA ALA A 325 -29.69 9.06 -4.85
C ALA A 325 -28.43 9.90 -4.65
N ASP A 326 -28.53 11.24 -4.65
CA ASP A 326 -27.42 12.16 -4.38
C ASP A 326 -26.83 11.92 -2.97
N ARG A 327 -27.67 11.82 -1.93
CA ARG A 327 -27.19 11.59 -0.56
C ARG A 327 -26.51 10.24 -0.40
N LEU A 328 -27.11 9.17 -0.92
CA LEU A 328 -26.49 7.85 -0.91
C LEU A 328 -25.20 7.82 -1.74
N PHE A 329 -25.15 8.54 -2.86
CA PHE A 329 -23.94 8.67 -3.67
C PHE A 329 -22.84 9.37 -2.88
N LYS A 330 -23.12 10.50 -2.24
CA LYS A 330 -22.15 11.25 -1.43
C LYS A 330 -21.57 10.39 -0.31
N ILE A 331 -22.43 9.69 0.43
CA ILE A 331 -22.01 8.77 1.50
C ILE A 331 -21.13 7.65 0.93
N ARG A 332 -21.53 7.02 -0.18
CA ARG A 332 -20.78 5.91 -0.82
C ARG A 332 -19.43 6.34 -1.39
N ASN A 333 -19.26 7.63 -1.73
CA ASN A 333 -18.02 8.19 -2.28
C ASN A 333 -17.22 9.01 -1.26
N CYS A 334 -17.52 8.85 0.04
CA CYS A 334 -16.82 9.55 1.13
C CYS A 334 -16.84 11.08 0.97
N GLN A 335 -17.96 11.64 0.50
CA GLN A 335 -18.19 13.09 0.42
C GLN A 335 -19.01 13.56 1.62
N ASP A 336 -18.83 14.83 2.00
CA ASP A 336 -19.75 15.51 2.90
C ASP A 336 -21.08 15.87 2.17
N ILE A 337 -22.02 16.49 2.88
CA ILE A 337 -23.30 16.90 2.28
C ILE A 337 -23.13 17.95 1.15
N SER A 338 -22.03 18.72 1.17
CA SER A 338 -21.71 19.76 0.19
C SER A 338 -21.01 19.21 -1.07
N GLY A 339 -20.56 17.95 -1.05
CA GLY A 339 -19.87 17.27 -2.15
C GLY A 339 -18.34 17.36 -2.07
N VAL A 340 -17.78 17.84 -0.96
CA VAL A 340 -16.34 17.87 -0.70
C VAL A 340 -15.89 16.47 -0.29
N VAL A 341 -14.96 15.90 -1.04
CA VAL A 341 -14.39 14.57 -0.79
C VAL A 341 -13.53 14.62 0.48
N ARG A 342 -13.75 13.67 1.39
CA ARG A 342 -12.88 13.44 2.54
C ARG A 342 -11.55 12.86 2.07
N GLN A 343 -10.52 13.70 2.00
CA GLN A 343 -9.14 13.24 1.88
C GLN A 343 -8.53 13.14 3.28
N LEU A 344 -8.43 11.93 3.81
CA LEU A 344 -7.49 11.66 4.89
C LEU A 344 -6.09 11.70 4.27
N SER A 345 -5.17 12.49 4.84
CA SER A 345 -3.80 12.63 4.35
C SER A 345 -3.13 11.25 4.22
N LEU A 346 -2.85 10.82 2.98
CA LEU A 346 -2.42 9.44 2.71
C LEU A 346 -0.93 9.19 3.00
N PHE A 347 -0.04 10.19 2.95
CA PHE A 347 1.40 10.10 3.28
C PHE A 347 2.04 11.47 3.67
N ALA A 348 3.16 11.43 4.41
CA ALA A 348 4.05 12.56 4.76
C ALA A 348 4.83 13.12 3.54
N PRO A 349 5.38 14.36 3.60
CA PRO A 349 6.06 15.03 2.47
C PRO A 349 7.24 14.23 1.86
N PRO A 350 7.61 14.52 0.59
CA PRO A 350 8.36 13.62 -0.29
C PRO A 350 9.79 13.26 0.17
N LEU A 351 10.19 12.02 -0.17
CA LEU A 351 11.55 11.49 0.01
C LEU A 351 12.57 12.15 -0.92
N ASP A 352 13.77 12.37 -0.38
CA ASP A 352 14.96 12.95 -1.01
C ASP A 352 15.62 11.96 -2.02
N PRO A 353 15.81 12.35 -3.30
CA PRO A 353 16.41 11.51 -4.35
C PRO A 353 17.92 11.22 -4.19
N GLY A 354 18.58 11.75 -3.15
CA GLY A 354 20.00 11.52 -2.88
C GLY A 354 20.42 10.07 -2.61
N LEU A 355 19.48 9.17 -2.31
CA LEU A 355 19.77 7.78 -1.95
C LEU A 355 20.02 6.85 -3.15
N LEU A 356 19.57 7.20 -4.36
CA LEU A 356 19.77 6.36 -5.57
C LEU A 356 21.13 6.56 -6.24
N ALA A 357 21.79 7.71 -6.02
CA ALA A 357 23.11 8.02 -6.58
C ALA A 357 24.27 7.37 -5.80
N ALA A 358 24.05 7.04 -4.52
CA ALA A 358 25.07 6.44 -3.66
C ALA A 358 25.33 4.94 -3.97
N ALA A 359 24.34 4.21 -4.49
CA ALA A 359 24.44 2.78 -4.78
C ALA A 359 25.26 2.46 -6.05
N THR A 360 25.34 3.40 -7.00
CA THR A 360 26.10 3.23 -8.25
C THR A 360 27.59 3.56 -8.14
N ALA A 361 28.05 4.09 -7.00
CA ALA A 361 29.42 4.58 -6.80
C ALA A 361 30.45 3.50 -6.36
N ALA A 362 30.08 2.22 -6.22
CA ALA A 362 30.92 1.15 -5.65
C ALA A 362 31.59 0.20 -6.68
N GLY A 363 31.94 0.68 -7.89
CA GLY A 363 32.37 -0.14 -9.04
C GLY A 363 33.54 -1.13 -8.83
N VAL A 364 33.38 -2.36 -9.34
CA VAL A 364 34.39 -3.43 -9.42
C VAL A 364 34.32 -4.14 -10.78
N ASP A 365 35.49 -4.44 -11.39
CA ASP A 365 35.67 -5.14 -12.67
C ASP A 365 36.14 -6.59 -12.45
N ILE A 366 35.46 -7.55 -13.09
CA ILE A 366 35.55 -9.01 -12.89
C ILE A 366 36.61 -9.65 -13.81
N ALA A 367 37.09 -8.94 -14.84
CA ALA A 367 37.95 -9.52 -15.87
C ALA A 367 39.42 -9.76 -15.44
N GLY A 368 39.92 -9.09 -14.39
CA GLY A 368 41.31 -9.22 -13.93
C GLY A 368 41.60 -10.46 -13.07
N ALA A 369 40.57 -11.14 -12.56
CA ALA A 369 40.71 -12.24 -11.59
C ALA A 369 41.07 -13.60 -12.23
N VAL A 370 40.91 -13.75 -13.55
CA VAL A 370 40.99 -15.08 -14.22
C VAL A 370 42.35 -15.36 -14.87
N ALA A 371 43.20 -14.34 -15.07
CA ALA A 371 44.47 -14.50 -15.80
C ALA A 371 45.65 -15.05 -14.98
N GLY A 372 45.53 -15.19 -13.65
CA GLY A 372 46.67 -15.51 -12.76
C GLY A 372 46.83 -16.96 -12.31
N THR A 373 45.87 -17.85 -12.60
CA THR A 373 45.83 -19.21 -12.03
C THR A 373 46.60 -20.27 -12.82
N ARG A 374 47.27 -19.92 -13.92
CA ARG A 374 48.00 -20.89 -14.79
C ARG A 374 49.40 -20.43 -15.19
N ALA A 375 50.14 -19.78 -14.29
CA ALA A 375 51.58 -19.57 -14.51
C ALA A 375 52.31 -20.93 -14.38
N PRO A 376 53.21 -21.30 -15.32
CA PRO A 376 54.00 -22.52 -15.21
C PRO A 376 54.93 -22.44 -13.99
N ALA A 377 55.10 -23.57 -13.29
CA ALA A 377 55.96 -23.62 -12.12
C ALA A 377 57.41 -23.25 -12.49
N SER A 378 57.97 -22.25 -11.81
CA SER A 378 59.35 -21.83 -12.02
C SER A 378 60.33 -22.97 -11.70
N PRO A 379 61.39 -23.17 -12.51
CA PRO A 379 62.45 -24.14 -12.22
C PRO A 379 63.40 -23.67 -11.10
N VAL A 380 63.27 -22.42 -10.66
CA VAL A 380 64.12 -21.77 -9.66
C VAL A 380 63.44 -21.75 -8.29
N ARG A 381 64.23 -21.85 -7.22
CA ARG A 381 63.78 -21.79 -5.83
C ARG A 381 63.17 -20.43 -5.45
N ALA A 382 62.31 -20.46 -4.44
CA ALA A 382 61.50 -19.32 -4.01
C ALA A 382 62.30 -18.09 -3.58
N ALA A 383 63.45 -18.28 -2.90
CA ALA A 383 64.20 -17.18 -2.27
C ALA A 383 64.66 -16.10 -3.26
N LEU A 384 65.12 -16.47 -4.46
CA LEU A 384 65.58 -15.52 -5.47
C LEU A 384 64.42 -14.72 -6.09
N LEU A 385 63.29 -15.37 -6.32
CA LEU A 385 62.11 -14.74 -6.92
C LEU A 385 61.50 -13.65 -6.01
N ILE A 386 61.50 -13.88 -4.70
CA ILE A 386 61.00 -12.91 -3.71
C ILE A 386 61.82 -11.61 -3.77
N GLN A 387 63.15 -11.71 -3.87
CA GLN A 387 64.02 -10.53 -3.93
C GLN A 387 63.74 -9.66 -5.17
N LYS A 388 63.60 -10.28 -6.34
CA LYS A 388 63.36 -9.55 -7.60
C LYS A 388 61.98 -8.90 -7.65
N ALA A 389 60.98 -9.53 -7.04
CA ALA A 389 59.65 -8.95 -6.94
C ALA A 389 59.68 -7.63 -6.12
N LEU A 390 60.42 -7.57 -5.01
CA LEU A 390 60.50 -6.37 -4.15
C LEU A 390 61.12 -5.16 -4.88
N GLU A 391 62.13 -5.37 -5.72
CA GLU A 391 62.78 -4.28 -6.48
C GLU A 391 61.79 -3.58 -7.43
N ILE A 392 61.04 -4.36 -8.23
CA ILE A 392 60.09 -3.82 -9.22
C ILE A 392 58.93 -3.08 -8.53
N THR A 393 58.49 -3.55 -7.35
CA THR A 393 57.42 -2.86 -6.60
C THR A 393 57.77 -1.44 -6.16
N ALA A 394 59.05 -1.12 -5.98
CA ALA A 394 59.47 0.22 -5.58
C ALA A 394 59.23 1.27 -6.68
N GLU A 395 59.42 0.90 -7.95
CA GLU A 395 59.17 1.78 -9.09
C GLU A 395 57.67 2.11 -9.24
N VAL A 396 56.82 1.11 -9.02
CA VAL A 396 55.35 1.27 -9.00
C VAL A 396 54.92 2.32 -7.96
N LYS A 397 55.53 2.34 -6.77
CA LYS A 397 55.21 3.33 -5.74
C LYS A 397 55.49 4.77 -6.20
N SER A 398 56.64 5.00 -6.84
CA SER A 398 57.06 6.34 -7.29
C SER A 398 56.15 6.93 -8.37
N THR A 399 55.77 6.13 -9.37
CA THR A 399 54.89 6.53 -10.48
C THR A 399 53.45 6.74 -9.99
N GLY A 400 53.01 5.99 -8.98
CA GLY A 400 51.73 6.21 -8.31
C GLY A 400 51.62 7.58 -7.63
N ALA A 401 52.67 8.07 -6.99
CA ALA A 401 52.67 9.40 -6.34
C ALA A 401 52.58 10.55 -7.36
N ALA A 402 53.28 10.43 -8.50
CA ALA A 402 53.21 11.41 -9.58
C ALA A 402 51.80 11.48 -10.21
N LEU A 403 51.14 10.32 -10.36
CA LEU A 403 49.77 10.24 -10.88
C LEU A 403 48.79 10.98 -9.97
N LEU A 404 48.90 10.78 -8.65
CA LEU A 404 48.05 11.45 -7.66
C LEU A 404 48.16 12.98 -7.76
N ALA A 405 49.38 13.51 -7.81
CA ALA A 405 49.59 14.96 -7.89
C ALA A 405 49.01 15.57 -9.19
N ALA A 406 49.10 14.87 -10.32
CA ALA A 406 48.50 15.32 -11.58
C ALA A 406 46.96 15.32 -11.52
N MET A 407 46.37 14.33 -10.83
CA MET A 407 44.93 14.25 -10.60
C MET A 407 44.43 15.40 -9.71
N GLU A 408 45.08 15.65 -8.57
CA GLU A 408 44.69 16.71 -7.64
C GLU A 408 44.67 18.10 -8.31
N LYS A 409 45.69 18.41 -9.11
CA LYS A 409 45.76 19.70 -9.83
C LYS A 409 44.68 19.84 -10.89
N ARG A 410 44.41 18.77 -11.66
CA ARG A 410 43.33 18.75 -12.65
C ARG A 410 41.98 19.01 -11.98
N ASP A 411 41.69 18.27 -10.91
CA ASP A 411 40.40 18.30 -10.25
C ASP A 411 40.21 19.63 -9.50
N GLY A 412 41.29 20.24 -8.97
CA GLY A 412 41.25 21.59 -8.40
C GLY A 412 40.85 22.68 -9.41
N GLU A 413 41.37 22.60 -10.64
CA GLU A 413 41.00 23.51 -11.73
C GLU A 413 39.59 23.27 -12.26
N GLU A 414 39.21 22.00 -12.42
CA GLU A 414 37.85 21.62 -12.79
C GLU A 414 36.82 22.10 -11.74
N LEU A 415 37.15 21.97 -10.45
CA LEU A 415 36.32 22.48 -9.35
C LEU A 415 36.22 24.00 -9.34
N ALA A 416 37.31 24.73 -9.60
CA ALA A 416 37.28 26.19 -9.65
C ALA A 416 36.33 26.68 -10.76
N ARG A 417 36.38 26.05 -11.94
CA ARG A 417 35.47 26.36 -13.04
C ARG A 417 34.02 25.97 -12.73
N LEU A 418 33.80 24.80 -12.12
CA LEU A 418 32.47 24.36 -11.71
C LEU A 418 31.87 25.30 -10.65
N ARG A 419 32.65 25.74 -9.66
CA ARG A 419 32.22 26.75 -8.67
C ARG A 419 31.81 28.04 -9.35
N GLN A 420 32.59 28.53 -10.31
CA GLN A 420 32.24 29.73 -11.07
C GLN A 420 30.94 29.53 -11.87
N GLY A 421 30.77 28.38 -12.51
CA GLY A 421 29.53 28.02 -13.21
C GLY A 421 28.32 27.98 -12.28
N HIS A 422 28.47 27.41 -11.08
CA HIS A 422 27.45 27.39 -10.04
C HIS A 422 27.15 28.79 -9.50
N GLU A 423 28.15 29.63 -9.29
CA GLU A 423 27.96 31.02 -8.85
C GLU A 423 27.13 31.81 -9.87
N ILE A 424 27.40 31.64 -11.16
CA ILE A 424 26.57 32.23 -12.23
C ILE A 424 25.16 31.65 -12.21
N GLY A 425 25.01 30.34 -12.00
CA GLY A 425 23.72 29.68 -11.87
C GLY A 425 22.91 30.21 -10.69
N MET A 426 23.53 30.30 -9.51
CA MET A 426 22.94 30.85 -8.29
C MET A 426 22.58 32.32 -8.49
N ALA A 427 23.45 33.14 -9.08
CA ALA A 427 23.16 34.53 -9.37
C ALA A 427 21.96 34.72 -10.32
N LYS A 428 21.78 33.83 -11.31
CA LYS A 428 20.59 33.81 -12.16
C LYS A 428 19.33 33.49 -11.35
N LEU A 429 19.37 32.47 -10.50
CA LEU A 429 18.23 32.12 -9.63
C LEU A 429 17.93 33.24 -8.64
N THR A 430 18.94 33.87 -8.06
CA THR A 430 18.79 35.06 -7.21
C THR A 430 18.12 36.19 -7.99
N ARG A 431 18.51 36.43 -9.25
CA ARG A 431 17.85 37.42 -10.10
C ARG A 431 16.37 37.08 -10.35
N ASP A 432 16.05 35.81 -10.58
CA ASP A 432 14.65 35.37 -10.75
C ASP A 432 13.85 35.59 -9.45
N VAL A 433 14.44 35.32 -8.29
CA VAL A 433 13.84 35.63 -6.98
C VAL A 433 13.64 37.13 -6.80
N ARG A 434 14.61 37.97 -7.20
CA ARG A 434 14.47 39.44 -7.16
C ARG A 434 13.37 39.93 -8.11
N TYR A 435 13.23 39.30 -9.27
CA TYR A 435 12.13 39.58 -10.19
C TYR A 435 10.77 39.25 -9.57
N LEU A 436 10.64 38.06 -8.96
CA LEU A 436 9.42 37.67 -8.25
C LEU A 436 9.12 38.59 -7.08
N SER A 437 10.13 39.00 -6.30
CA SER A 437 9.97 39.96 -5.21
C SER A 437 9.49 41.33 -5.71
N TRP A 438 9.98 41.79 -6.86
CA TRP A 438 9.46 43.00 -7.50
C TRP A 438 7.99 42.83 -7.93
N LYS A 439 7.62 41.67 -8.49
CA LYS A 439 6.21 41.37 -8.85
C LYS A 439 5.29 41.21 -7.66
N GLU A 440 5.79 40.67 -6.55
CA GLU A 440 5.09 40.64 -5.27
C GLU A 440 4.87 42.06 -4.73
N ALA A 441 5.88 42.92 -4.78
CA ALA A 441 5.73 44.33 -4.41
C ALA A 441 4.69 45.05 -5.28
N GLU A 442 4.68 44.79 -6.59
CA GLU A 442 3.65 45.30 -7.51
C GLU A 442 2.26 44.80 -7.12
N ALA A 443 2.08 43.50 -6.87
CA ALA A 443 0.81 42.93 -6.43
C ALA A 443 0.35 43.48 -5.07
N ASN A 444 1.28 43.75 -4.14
CA ASN A 444 0.99 44.38 -2.86
C ASN A 444 0.46 45.81 -3.03
N THR A 445 0.98 46.59 -3.98
CA THR A 445 0.41 47.91 -4.31
C THR A 445 -1.03 47.80 -4.81
N GLU A 446 -1.34 46.80 -5.63
CA GLU A 446 -2.69 46.55 -6.16
C GLU A 446 -3.66 46.07 -5.07
N ALA A 447 -3.19 45.21 -4.16
CA ALA A 447 -3.97 44.78 -3.01
C ALA A 447 -4.35 45.98 -2.11
N LEU A 448 -3.40 46.89 -1.87
CA LEU A 448 -3.62 48.15 -1.14
C LEU A 448 -4.71 49.02 -1.80
N LEU A 449 -4.77 49.07 -3.13
CA LEU A 449 -5.85 49.76 -3.84
C LEU A 449 -7.22 49.12 -3.59
N ARG A 450 -7.31 47.78 -3.56
CA ARG A 450 -8.56 47.08 -3.25
C ARG A 450 -8.99 47.31 -1.80
N THR A 451 -8.05 47.28 -0.86
CA THR A 451 -8.31 47.64 0.55
C THR A 451 -8.83 49.07 0.66
N ARG A 452 -8.19 50.02 -0.03
CA ARG A 452 -8.67 51.40 -0.10
C ARG A 452 -10.08 51.50 -0.66
N ALA A 453 -10.40 50.76 -1.74
CA ALA A 453 -11.73 50.76 -2.33
C ALA A 453 -12.81 50.24 -1.36
N ALA A 454 -12.51 49.21 -0.57
CA ALA A 454 -13.39 48.70 0.47
C ALA A 454 -13.60 49.73 1.60
N THR A 455 -12.52 50.37 2.07
CA THR A 455 -12.62 51.46 3.05
C THR A 455 -13.43 52.64 2.50
N PHE A 456 -13.25 52.98 1.23
CA PHE A 456 -14.02 54.03 0.56
C PHE A 456 -15.51 53.67 0.49
N ALA A 457 -15.87 52.41 0.21
CA ALA A 457 -17.26 51.96 0.23
C ALA A 457 -17.91 52.15 1.62
N ARG A 458 -17.19 51.85 2.70
CA ARG A 458 -17.65 52.10 4.08
C ARG A 458 -17.83 53.59 4.36
N TYR A 459 -16.82 54.40 4.04
CA TYR A 459 -16.89 55.86 4.17
C TYR A 459 -18.10 56.42 3.41
N ARG A 460 -18.28 56.01 2.16
CA ARG A 460 -19.40 56.40 1.31
C ARG A 460 -20.75 56.00 1.91
N HIS A 461 -20.87 54.78 2.43
CA HIS A 461 -22.11 54.32 3.06
C HIS A 461 -22.52 55.22 4.23
N PHE A 462 -21.61 55.51 5.16
CA PHE A 462 -21.93 56.36 6.31
C PHE A 462 -22.14 57.83 5.94
N GLN A 463 -21.42 58.36 4.94
CA GLN A 463 -21.66 59.71 4.43
C GLN A 463 -23.06 59.87 3.81
N LEU A 464 -23.55 58.85 3.09
CA LEU A 464 -24.91 58.84 2.56
C LEU A 464 -25.97 58.75 3.67
N LEU A 465 -25.74 57.95 4.71
CA LEU A 465 -26.63 57.89 5.89
C LEU A 465 -26.71 59.23 6.64
N LEU A 466 -25.61 59.99 6.66
CA LEU A 466 -25.55 61.33 7.25
C LEU A 466 -26.19 62.43 6.37
N GLY A 467 -26.65 62.08 5.16
CA GLY A 467 -27.39 62.95 4.25
C GLY A 467 -26.54 63.73 3.24
N ARG A 468 -25.25 63.38 3.04
CA ARG A 468 -24.43 64.00 1.99
C ARG A 468 -24.86 63.54 0.60
N PRO A 469 -24.86 64.42 -0.42
CA PRO A 469 -25.14 64.03 -1.79
C PRO A 469 -24.02 63.14 -2.34
N ALA A 470 -24.38 62.09 -3.07
CA ALA A 470 -23.42 61.12 -3.63
C ALA A 470 -22.31 61.77 -4.47
N ALA A 471 -22.62 62.86 -5.20
CA ALA A 471 -21.70 63.54 -6.09
C ALA A 471 -20.48 64.16 -5.38
N ASP A 472 -20.61 64.58 -4.11
CA ASP A 472 -19.49 65.17 -3.37
C ASP A 472 -18.54 64.10 -2.82
N VAL A 473 -19.07 62.92 -2.50
CA VAL A 473 -18.32 61.80 -1.94
C VAL A 473 -17.59 61.01 -3.04
N ASP A 474 -18.21 60.87 -4.21
CA ASP A 474 -17.69 60.06 -5.32
C ASP A 474 -16.41 60.66 -5.96
N ARG A 475 -16.04 61.92 -5.66
CA ARG A 475 -14.76 62.53 -6.10
C ARG A 475 -13.52 61.79 -5.58
N LEU A 476 -13.63 61.08 -4.45
CA LEU A 476 -12.53 60.33 -3.84
C LEU A 476 -12.44 58.86 -4.31
N ARG A 477 -13.30 58.45 -5.25
CA ARG A 477 -13.45 57.07 -5.69
C ARG A 477 -12.23 56.58 -6.50
N GLU A 478 -11.79 57.36 -7.47
CA GLU A 478 -10.78 56.92 -8.45
C GLU A 478 -9.42 57.59 -8.21
N LEU A 479 -8.38 56.76 -8.01
CA LEU A 479 -6.98 57.19 -7.90
C LEU A 479 -6.13 56.31 -8.81
N PRO A 480 -5.76 56.78 -10.02
CA PRO A 480 -4.92 56.00 -10.91
C PRO A 480 -3.46 56.03 -10.45
N LEU A 481 -2.79 54.89 -10.54
CA LEU A 481 -1.37 54.72 -10.21
C LEU A 481 -0.48 55.49 -11.17
N VAL A 482 0.58 56.09 -10.64
CA VAL A 482 1.65 56.74 -11.42
C VAL A 482 2.95 56.00 -11.15
N ARG A 483 3.45 55.30 -12.16
CA ARG A 483 4.73 54.58 -12.11
C ARG A 483 5.77 55.35 -12.92
N LYS A 484 6.49 56.28 -12.26
CA LYS A 484 7.63 56.98 -12.85
C LYS A 484 8.94 56.35 -12.36
N PRO A 485 9.94 56.14 -13.23
CA PRO A 485 11.23 55.61 -12.80
C PRO A 485 11.92 56.62 -11.86
N VAL A 486 12.38 56.13 -10.71
CA VAL A 486 12.99 56.97 -9.68
C VAL A 486 14.50 56.86 -9.74
N THR A 487 15.17 57.97 -10.00
CA THR A 487 16.64 58.11 -9.90
C THR A 487 17.01 58.94 -8.68
N ARG A 488 18.27 58.87 -8.24
CA ARG A 488 18.77 59.66 -7.10
C ARG A 488 18.57 61.17 -7.29
N ALA A 489 18.61 61.66 -8.53
CA ALA A 489 18.38 63.06 -8.86
C ALA A 489 16.89 63.45 -8.78
N ASN A 490 15.98 62.57 -9.20
CA ASN A 490 14.55 62.89 -9.34
C ASN A 490 13.71 62.44 -8.13
N PHE A 491 14.31 61.80 -7.12
CA PHE A 491 13.60 61.25 -5.96
C PHE A 491 12.79 62.30 -5.19
N ALA A 492 13.41 63.46 -4.91
CA ALA A 492 12.78 64.52 -4.12
C ALA A 492 11.50 65.05 -4.80
N GLU A 493 11.56 65.25 -6.12
CA GLU A 493 10.45 65.74 -6.94
C GLU A 493 9.31 64.70 -7.00
N ILE A 494 9.63 63.44 -7.31
CA ILE A 494 8.62 62.37 -7.42
C ILE A 494 7.96 62.10 -6.06
N HIS A 495 8.73 62.11 -4.97
CA HIS A 495 8.17 61.89 -3.63
C HIS A 495 7.18 62.99 -3.22
N GLN A 496 7.49 64.26 -3.53
CA GLN A 496 6.55 65.36 -3.31
C GLN A 496 5.27 65.22 -4.15
N GLU A 497 5.39 64.80 -5.42
CA GLU A 497 4.24 64.51 -6.29
C GLU A 497 3.35 63.39 -5.71
N LEU A 498 3.96 62.32 -5.19
CA LEU A 498 3.24 61.20 -4.56
C LEU A 498 2.50 61.64 -3.28
N ILE A 499 3.13 62.46 -2.44
CA ILE A 499 2.49 63.03 -1.24
C ILE A 499 1.27 63.86 -1.64
N GLY A 500 1.42 64.77 -2.62
CA GLY A 500 0.32 65.63 -3.07
C GLY A 500 -0.89 64.86 -3.60
N ARG A 501 -0.66 63.68 -4.19
CA ARG A 501 -1.71 62.86 -4.81
C ARG A 501 -2.38 61.86 -3.86
N TYR A 502 -1.61 61.22 -2.97
CA TYR A 502 -2.12 60.11 -2.15
C TYR A 502 -2.29 60.44 -0.66
N ALA A 503 -1.63 61.48 -0.14
CA ALA A 503 -1.72 61.87 1.27
C ALA A 503 -2.68 63.07 1.50
N VAL A 504 -3.73 63.19 0.67
CA VAL A 504 -4.74 64.25 0.79
C VAL A 504 -5.49 64.13 2.12
N ALA A 505 -5.57 65.22 2.88
CA ALA A 505 -6.34 65.28 4.12
C ALA A 505 -7.84 65.23 3.82
N ILE A 506 -8.55 64.28 4.43
CA ILE A 506 -10.00 64.14 4.32
C ILE A 506 -10.63 64.83 5.54
N ALA A 507 -11.56 65.74 5.30
CA ALA A 507 -12.26 66.45 6.38
C ALA A 507 -13.09 65.48 7.23
N GLN A 508 -12.97 65.61 8.55
CA GLN A 508 -13.77 64.85 9.52
C GLN A 508 -15.09 65.57 9.76
N GLU A 509 -16.17 64.81 9.88
CA GLU A 509 -17.49 65.33 10.18
C GLU A 509 -17.63 65.56 11.69
N THR A 510 -18.20 66.70 12.07
CA THR A 510 -18.52 67.01 13.46
C THR A 510 -19.98 67.43 13.56
N ARG A 511 -20.73 66.76 14.45
CA ARG A 511 -22.07 67.18 14.86
C ARG A 511 -21.95 68.01 16.14
N PRO A 512 -22.84 68.99 16.38
CA PRO A 512 -22.92 69.62 17.69
C PRO A 512 -23.20 68.56 18.76
N ALA A 513 -22.42 68.58 19.85
CA ALA A 513 -22.58 67.62 20.92
C ALA A 513 -24.02 67.68 21.48
N PRO A 514 -24.66 66.53 21.76
CA PRO A 514 -25.96 66.52 22.40
C PRO A 514 -25.87 67.22 23.76
N ARG A 515 -26.92 67.98 24.11
CA ARG A 515 -26.97 68.68 25.39
C ARG A 515 -26.96 67.66 26.53
N LEU A 516 -25.94 67.71 27.36
CA LEU A 516 -25.86 66.94 28.60
C LEU A 516 -26.73 67.62 29.66
N ALA A 517 -27.36 66.83 30.53
CA ALA A 517 -28.28 67.34 31.54
C ALA A 517 -27.59 68.13 32.70
N ARG A 518 -26.31 68.49 32.58
CA ARG A 518 -25.51 69.18 33.61
C ARG A 518 -25.83 70.67 33.78
N ASP A 519 -26.53 71.30 32.84
CA ASP A 519 -26.91 72.72 32.92
C ASP A 519 -28.16 72.91 33.80
N GLY A 520 -27.96 73.05 35.12
CA GLY A 520 -29.00 73.48 36.08
C GLY A 520 -29.32 72.48 37.21
N ASP A 521 -28.29 72.01 37.91
CA ASP A 521 -28.35 71.06 39.04
C ASP A 521 -29.30 71.53 40.18
N PRO A 522 -30.32 70.73 40.54
CA PRO A 522 -30.54 70.41 41.94
C PRO A 522 -30.17 68.94 42.13
N GLN A 523 -29.07 68.73 42.86
CA GLN A 523 -28.66 67.43 43.33
C GLN A 523 -29.82 66.72 44.03
N VAL A 524 -29.92 65.41 43.80
CA VAL A 524 -30.69 64.43 44.57
C VAL A 524 -32.19 64.38 44.30
N GLN A 525 -32.63 63.36 43.56
CA GLN A 525 -33.56 62.31 44.04
C GLN A 525 -33.85 61.28 42.93
N SER A 526 -32.83 60.54 42.51
CA SER A 526 -33.05 59.14 42.12
C SER A 526 -32.70 58.32 43.35
N GLY A 527 -33.63 57.48 43.83
CA GLY A 527 -33.43 56.59 44.98
C GLY A 527 -32.43 55.45 44.73
N ALA A 528 -31.38 55.71 43.94
CA ALA A 528 -30.26 54.81 43.70
C ALA A 528 -28.97 55.60 43.97
N GLU A 529 -28.42 55.44 45.17
CA GLU A 529 -27.07 55.88 45.51
C GLU A 529 -26.07 55.02 44.70
N SER A 530 -25.66 55.52 43.54
CA SER A 530 -24.52 54.98 42.80
C SER A 530 -23.43 56.05 42.74
N GLN A 531 -22.28 55.74 43.34
CA GLN A 531 -21.05 56.51 43.20
C GLN A 531 -20.52 56.39 41.76
N GLY A 532 -21.01 57.23 40.86
CA GLY A 532 -20.49 57.37 39.50
C GLY A 532 -21.28 58.42 38.72
N SER A 533 -20.64 59.49 38.27
CA SER A 533 -21.30 60.54 37.48
C SER A 533 -21.62 60.02 36.08
N LEU A 534 -22.82 59.48 35.88
CA LEU A 534 -23.27 59.06 34.56
C LEU A 534 -23.74 60.28 33.76
N ASP A 535 -23.08 60.57 32.64
CA ASP A 535 -23.44 61.70 31.77
C ASP A 535 -24.59 61.33 30.83
N LEU A 536 -25.80 61.66 31.27
CA LEU A 536 -27.03 61.45 30.53
C LEU A 536 -27.26 62.58 29.51
N ILE A 537 -27.71 62.19 28.31
CA ILE A 537 -28.28 63.15 27.36
C ILE A 537 -29.58 63.72 27.96
N SER A 538 -29.91 64.97 27.65
CA SER A 538 -31.12 65.62 28.17
C SER A 538 -32.42 64.80 28.01
N THR A 539 -32.55 64.03 26.93
CA THR A 539 -33.70 63.14 26.69
C THR A 539 -33.64 61.84 27.51
N GLU A 540 -32.46 61.25 27.69
CA GLU A 540 -32.25 60.08 28.57
C GLU A 540 -32.53 60.48 30.04
N TYR A 541 -32.13 61.69 30.42
CA TYR A 541 -32.46 62.28 31.72
C TYR A 541 -33.97 62.50 31.88
N ALA A 542 -34.66 63.03 30.87
CA ALA A 542 -36.11 63.24 30.93
C ALA A 542 -36.88 61.92 31.09
N GLU A 543 -36.46 60.86 30.41
CA GLU A 543 -37.02 59.52 30.60
C GLU A 543 -36.83 59.02 32.04
N LEU A 544 -35.59 58.95 32.50
CA LEU A 544 -35.22 58.29 33.76
C LEU A 544 -35.61 59.08 35.00
N ASN A 545 -35.50 60.41 34.96
CA ASN A 545 -35.63 61.26 36.15
C ASN A 545 -36.90 62.12 36.15
N ILE A 546 -37.57 62.32 35.01
CA ILE A 546 -38.79 63.15 34.95
C ILE A 546 -40.03 62.28 34.76
N HIS A 547 -40.09 61.48 33.69
CA HIS A 547 -41.32 60.78 33.31
C HIS A 547 -41.53 59.48 34.08
N LEU A 548 -40.50 58.62 34.21
CA LEU A 548 -40.63 57.33 34.90
C LEU A 548 -40.97 57.46 36.41
N PRO A 549 -40.33 58.36 37.19
CA PRO A 549 -40.69 58.54 38.60
C PRO A 549 -42.11 59.12 38.77
N LYS A 550 -42.52 60.09 37.94
CA LYS A 550 -43.88 60.65 37.97
C LYS A 550 -44.93 59.60 37.65
N ALA A 551 -44.71 58.77 36.62
CA ALA A 551 -45.59 57.66 36.30
C ALA A 551 -45.70 56.68 37.48
N ARG A 552 -44.58 56.33 38.11
CA ARG A 552 -44.57 55.44 39.30
C ARG A 552 -45.36 56.03 40.46
N ASP A 553 -45.14 57.30 40.79
CA ASP A 553 -45.77 57.93 41.95
C ASP A 553 -47.28 58.10 41.70
N LYS A 554 -47.70 58.52 40.50
CA LYS A 554 -49.12 58.52 40.10
C LYS A 554 -49.74 57.12 40.15
N GLN A 555 -49.02 56.09 39.72
CA GLN A 555 -49.52 54.71 39.78
C GLN A 555 -49.72 54.24 41.24
N ARG A 556 -48.82 54.64 42.15
CA ARG A 556 -48.96 54.38 43.60
C ARG A 556 -50.13 55.14 44.20
N ASP A 557 -50.32 56.41 43.82
CA ASP A 557 -51.45 57.22 44.25
C ASP A 557 -52.77 56.61 43.78
N ALA A 558 -52.88 56.23 42.51
CA ALA A 558 -54.05 55.52 41.98
C ALA A 558 -54.35 54.23 42.75
N THR A 559 -53.31 53.47 43.11
CA THR A 559 -53.44 52.23 43.90
C THR A 559 -53.91 52.52 45.33
N THR A 560 -53.45 53.62 45.91
CA THR A 560 -53.86 54.07 47.26
C THR A 560 -55.30 54.58 47.27
N VAL A 561 -55.71 55.30 46.23
CA VAL A 561 -57.11 55.70 46.02
C VAL A 561 -58.00 54.46 45.86
N ASP A 562 -57.59 53.48 45.07
CA ASP A 562 -58.33 52.22 44.90
C ASP A 562 -58.49 51.45 46.23
N THR A 563 -57.46 51.41 47.09
CA THR A 563 -57.57 50.73 48.39
C THR A 563 -58.48 51.48 49.35
N ILE A 564 -58.36 52.82 49.45
CA ILE A 564 -59.23 53.63 50.32
C ILE A 564 -60.70 53.51 49.89
N PHE A 565 -60.99 53.72 48.61
CA PHE A 565 -62.37 53.66 48.10
C PHE A 565 -62.90 52.22 47.96
N GLY A 566 -62.01 51.23 47.81
CA GLY A 566 -62.35 49.81 47.91
C GLY A 566 -62.86 49.44 49.31
N VAL A 567 -62.24 49.99 50.36
CA VAL A 567 -62.70 49.80 51.76
C VAL A 567 -63.99 50.57 52.03
N LEU A 568 -64.13 51.82 51.57
CA LEU A 568 -65.39 52.57 51.68
C LEU A 568 -66.54 51.90 50.91
N GLY A 569 -66.22 51.13 49.88
CA GLY A 569 -67.14 50.26 49.15
C GLY A 569 -67.81 49.17 49.99
N MET A 570 -67.22 48.81 51.14
CA MET A 570 -67.73 47.80 52.06
C MET A 570 -68.75 48.35 53.07
N LEU A 571 -69.00 49.68 53.10
CA LEU A 571 -70.02 50.26 53.96
C LEU A 571 -71.43 49.84 53.48
N PRO A 572 -72.32 49.42 54.39
CA PRO A 572 -73.67 48.99 54.04
C PRO A 572 -74.49 50.15 53.47
N ASN A 573 -75.40 49.84 52.54
CA ASN A 573 -76.33 50.82 51.98
C ASN A 573 -77.34 51.24 53.04
N LEU A 574 -77.49 52.56 53.24
CA LEU A 574 -78.58 53.12 54.02
C LEU A 574 -79.69 53.51 53.03
N GLY A 575 -80.74 52.70 53.01
CA GLY A 575 -81.98 52.98 52.29
C GLY A 575 -83.07 53.42 53.26
N ILE A 576 -83.84 54.44 52.90
CA ILE A 576 -85.08 54.83 53.59
C ILE A 576 -86.23 54.47 52.67
N ASP A 577 -87.08 53.53 53.10
CA ASP A 577 -88.30 53.14 52.40
C ASP A 577 -89.50 53.94 52.96
N ILE A 578 -90.32 54.54 52.09
CA ILE A 578 -91.49 55.35 52.48
C ILE A 578 -92.73 54.88 51.69
N GLU A 579 -93.80 54.42 52.35
CA GLU A 579 -95.12 54.08 51.71
C GLU A 579 -96.32 54.35 52.66
N PRO A 580 -97.42 55.04 52.20
CA PRO A 580 -98.53 54.41 51.43
C PRO A 580 -99.06 55.34 50.27
N PHE A 581 -99.55 54.94 49.09
CA PHE A 581 -100.32 53.78 48.60
C PHE A 581 -99.92 53.42 47.15
N GLY A 582 -99.10 52.37 46.97
CA GLY A 582 -99.11 51.55 45.74
C GLY A 582 -97.98 51.71 44.71
N ILE A 583 -97.04 52.65 44.87
CA ILE A 583 -95.77 52.69 44.13
C ILE A 583 -94.67 53.23 45.06
N GLY A 584 -93.76 52.37 45.52
CA GLY A 584 -92.60 52.74 46.34
C GLY A 584 -91.38 53.11 45.50
N GLY A 585 -90.75 54.24 45.82
CA GLY A 585 -89.45 54.65 45.27
C GLY A 585 -88.34 54.44 46.30
N HIS A 586 -87.29 53.73 45.92
CA HIS A 586 -86.15 53.38 46.77
C HIS A 586 -84.95 54.27 46.44
N VAL A 587 -84.42 55.00 47.42
CA VAL A 587 -83.19 55.81 47.29
C VAL A 587 -82.14 55.21 48.21
N GLU A 588 -81.09 54.61 47.62
CA GLU A 588 -79.94 54.08 48.35
C GLU A 588 -78.75 55.05 48.28
N PHE A 589 -78.20 55.39 49.44
CA PHE A 589 -76.89 56.03 49.57
C PHE A 589 -75.97 55.07 50.35
N GLY A 590 -74.85 54.65 49.73
CA GLY A 590 -73.96 53.66 50.35
C GLY A 590 -72.73 53.26 49.54
N GLY A 591 -72.03 52.23 50.05
CA GLY A 591 -70.70 51.80 49.63
C GLY A 591 -70.46 51.67 48.11
N PRO A 592 -71.35 51.08 47.30
CA PRO A 592 -71.14 50.91 45.87
C PRO A 592 -70.93 52.22 45.11
N LEU A 593 -71.66 53.29 45.47
CA LEU A 593 -71.52 54.61 44.83
C LEU A 593 -70.15 55.23 45.15
N LEU A 594 -69.72 55.15 46.41
CA LEU A 594 -68.41 55.63 46.87
C LEU A 594 -67.25 54.89 46.18
N SER A 595 -67.38 53.57 46.00
CA SER A 595 -66.38 52.75 45.29
C SER A 595 -66.29 53.09 43.79
N SER A 596 -67.40 53.49 43.16
CA SER A 596 -67.43 53.83 41.74
C SER A 596 -66.73 55.17 41.46
N VAL A 597 -66.91 56.16 42.35
CA VAL A 597 -66.20 57.45 42.29
C VAL A 597 -64.70 57.25 42.47
N GLY A 598 -64.28 56.44 43.44
CA GLY A 598 -62.87 56.10 43.64
C GLY A 598 -62.23 55.47 42.40
N ARG A 599 -62.92 54.53 41.75
CA ARG A 599 -62.46 53.90 40.50
C ARG A 599 -62.35 54.88 39.33
N THR A 600 -63.24 55.87 39.23
CA THR A 600 -63.12 56.90 38.18
C THR A 600 -61.92 57.82 38.41
N ILE A 601 -61.62 58.15 39.67
CA ILE A 601 -60.47 58.98 40.03
C ILE A 601 -59.17 58.19 39.81
N SER A 602 -59.09 56.93 40.24
CA SER A 602 -57.91 56.09 40.02
C SER A 602 -57.68 55.82 38.53
N ALA A 603 -58.74 55.64 37.72
CA ALA A 603 -58.63 55.52 36.28
C ALA A 603 -58.08 56.78 35.61
N ALA A 604 -58.50 57.98 36.04
CA ALA A 604 -57.94 59.24 35.55
C ALA A 604 -56.45 59.38 35.90
N ILE A 605 -56.07 59.06 37.13
CA ILE A 605 -54.66 59.11 37.57
C ILE A 605 -53.80 58.08 36.81
N ARG A 606 -54.32 56.88 36.53
CA ARG A 606 -53.64 55.88 35.69
C ARG A 606 -53.51 56.36 34.24
N GLY A 607 -54.52 57.00 33.67
CA GLY A 607 -54.44 57.61 32.33
C GLY A 607 -53.32 58.64 32.23
N ASP A 608 -53.18 59.49 33.25
CA ASP A 608 -52.08 60.45 33.33
C ASP A 608 -50.71 59.79 33.55
N ALA A 609 -50.65 58.66 34.26
CA ALA A 609 -49.43 57.87 34.42
C ALA A 609 -49.02 57.19 33.10
N GLU A 610 -49.98 56.66 32.33
CA GLU A 610 -49.75 56.09 31.00
C GLU A 610 -49.24 57.13 30.00
N GLN A 611 -49.71 58.38 30.08
CA GLN A 611 -49.17 59.47 29.26
C GLN A 611 -47.70 59.76 29.59
N ASP A 612 -47.31 59.78 30.87
CA ASP A 612 -45.91 59.93 31.26
C ASP A 612 -45.05 58.74 30.79
N VAL A 613 -45.57 57.50 30.83
CA VAL A 613 -44.89 56.33 30.25
C VAL A 613 -44.70 56.50 28.74
N TYR A 614 -45.71 57.02 28.02
CA TYR A 614 -45.61 57.28 26.59
C TYR A 614 -44.57 58.35 26.26
N ASP A 615 -44.56 59.46 27.00
CA ASP A 615 -43.58 60.54 26.83
C ASP A 615 -42.16 60.07 27.17
N GLY A 616 -42.01 59.22 28.21
CA GLY A 616 -40.76 58.51 28.50
C GLY A 616 -40.30 57.63 27.34
N GLY A 617 -41.20 56.82 26.78
CA GLY A 617 -40.91 55.99 25.59
C GLY A 617 -40.58 56.79 24.34
N ARG A 618 -41.16 58.00 24.17
CA ARG A 618 -40.77 58.93 23.10
C ARG A 618 -39.36 59.48 23.32
N ALA A 619 -39.03 59.87 24.54
CA ALA A 619 -37.70 60.36 24.90
C ALA A 619 -36.61 59.29 24.68
N ALA A 620 -36.89 58.04 25.06
CA ALA A 620 -36.03 56.87 24.82
C ALA A 620 -35.72 56.67 23.31
N LYS A 621 -36.75 56.74 22.46
CA LYS A 621 -36.60 56.59 21.00
C LYS A 621 -35.77 57.72 20.39
N ILE A 622 -35.97 58.96 20.84
CA ILE A 622 -35.19 60.11 20.38
C ILE A 622 -33.73 59.97 20.80
N ALA A 623 -33.47 59.57 22.05
CA ALA A 623 -32.12 59.30 22.54
C ALA A 623 -31.42 58.22 21.70
N GLY A 624 -32.13 57.12 21.41
CA GLY A 624 -31.61 56.05 20.55
C GLY A 624 -31.22 56.53 19.15
N TYR A 625 -31.99 57.44 18.55
CA TYR A 625 -31.62 58.04 17.25
C TYR A 625 -30.43 58.99 17.34
N GLN A 626 -30.31 59.77 18.40
CA GLN A 626 -29.17 60.66 18.63
C GLN A 626 -27.87 59.85 18.83
N ARG A 627 -27.91 58.78 19.64
CA ARG A 627 -26.76 57.88 19.82
C ARG A 627 -26.35 57.24 18.48
N ARG A 628 -27.32 56.76 17.70
CA ARG A 628 -27.04 56.18 16.38
C ARG A 628 -26.43 57.17 15.38
N ASP A 629 -26.87 58.44 15.37
CA ASP A 629 -26.26 59.47 14.50
C ASP A 629 -24.80 59.74 14.90
N LEU A 630 -24.50 59.80 16.21
CA LEU A 630 -23.13 59.93 16.71
C LEU A 630 -22.26 58.73 16.32
N ASP A 631 -22.80 57.52 16.40
CA ASP A 631 -22.10 56.30 15.97
C ASP A 631 -21.78 56.38 14.46
N PHE A 632 -22.70 56.86 13.62
CA PHE A 632 -22.44 57.04 12.19
C PHE A 632 -21.35 58.08 11.92
N VAL A 633 -21.34 59.20 12.66
CA VAL A 633 -20.26 60.19 12.58
C VAL A 633 -18.92 59.58 12.97
N GLN A 634 -18.89 58.81 14.06
CA GLN A 634 -17.67 58.13 14.51
C GLN A 634 -17.17 57.13 13.47
N GLN A 635 -18.04 56.27 12.93
CA GLN A 635 -17.68 55.29 11.90
C GLN A 635 -17.21 55.97 10.60
N SER A 636 -17.86 57.07 10.20
CA SER A 636 -17.44 57.87 9.05
C SER A 636 -16.03 58.46 9.25
N ASN A 637 -15.75 59.02 10.43
CA ASN A 637 -14.45 59.61 10.77
C ASN A 637 -13.34 58.55 10.87
N GLN A 638 -13.64 57.38 11.43
CA GLN A 638 -12.72 56.25 11.44
C GLN A 638 -12.39 55.81 10.00
N ALA A 639 -13.40 55.65 9.14
CA ALA A 639 -13.17 55.30 7.74
C ALA A 639 -12.39 56.39 6.97
N ALA A 640 -12.58 57.67 7.29
CA ALA A 640 -11.80 58.77 6.71
C ALA A 640 -10.32 58.70 7.11
N LEU A 641 -10.04 58.43 8.39
CA LEU A 641 -8.68 58.26 8.89
C LEU A 641 -8.01 57.02 8.28
N GLU A 642 -8.72 55.91 8.15
CA GLU A 642 -8.24 54.71 7.47
C GLU A 642 -7.92 54.98 5.99
N LEU A 643 -8.74 55.77 5.28
CA LEU A 643 -8.45 56.18 3.91
C LEU A 643 -7.16 56.99 3.81
N MET A 644 -6.92 57.91 4.75
CA MET A 644 -5.68 58.68 4.82
C MET A 644 -4.47 57.78 5.12
N GLN A 645 -4.62 56.82 6.02
CA GLN A 645 -3.59 55.83 6.34
C GLN A 645 -3.25 54.97 5.12
N ASN A 646 -4.27 54.44 4.43
CA ASN A 646 -4.11 53.65 3.20
C ASN A 646 -3.39 54.45 2.12
N GLY A 647 -3.69 55.76 1.99
CA GLY A 647 -2.99 56.66 1.08
C GLY A 647 -1.49 56.78 1.37
N ARG A 648 -1.10 56.90 2.65
CA ARG A 648 0.31 56.93 3.07
C ARG A 648 1.01 55.57 2.87
N GLN A 649 0.33 54.47 3.16
CA GLN A 649 0.84 53.12 2.92
C GLN A 649 1.09 52.86 1.43
N LEU A 650 0.23 53.40 0.55
CA LEU A 650 0.43 53.31 -0.89
C LEU A 650 1.70 54.01 -1.35
N ILE A 651 2.04 55.18 -0.78
CA ILE A 651 3.31 55.88 -1.06
C ILE A 651 4.50 55.00 -0.67
N ALA A 652 4.48 54.43 0.54
CA ALA A 652 5.56 53.54 1.01
C ALA A 652 5.70 52.31 0.10
N SER A 653 4.58 51.70 -0.30
CA SER A 653 4.56 50.54 -1.19
C SER A 653 5.12 50.85 -2.58
N LEU A 654 4.81 52.03 -3.15
CA LEU A 654 5.38 52.48 -4.42
C LEU A 654 6.90 52.72 -4.33
N VAL A 655 7.40 53.25 -3.21
CA VAL A 655 8.85 53.38 -2.99
C VAL A 655 9.50 52.00 -2.88
N HIS A 656 8.90 51.06 -2.16
CA HIS A 656 9.38 49.68 -2.07
C HIS A 656 9.42 48.98 -3.43
N GLU A 657 8.43 49.18 -4.30
CA GLU A 657 8.43 48.67 -5.68
C GLU A 657 9.68 49.15 -6.45
N GLN A 658 10.06 50.42 -6.31
CA GLN A 658 11.25 50.97 -6.99
C GLN A 658 12.55 50.42 -6.40
N VAL A 659 12.61 50.19 -5.09
CA VAL A 659 13.78 49.55 -4.45
C VAL A 659 13.95 48.12 -4.98
N ALA A 660 12.88 47.33 -5.00
CA ALA A 660 12.91 45.96 -5.51
C ALA A 660 13.34 45.89 -7.00
N ARG A 661 12.87 46.85 -7.81
CA ARG A 661 13.30 46.98 -9.21
C ARG A 661 14.79 47.27 -9.35
N ASN A 662 15.33 48.19 -8.55
CA ASN A 662 16.76 48.52 -8.58
C ASN A 662 17.62 47.34 -8.11
N GLU A 663 17.18 46.56 -7.12
CA GLU A 663 17.87 45.34 -6.71
C GLU A 663 17.92 44.29 -7.83
N TYR A 664 16.81 44.14 -8.56
CA TYR A 664 16.76 43.28 -9.74
C TYR A 664 17.76 43.73 -10.82
N ASP A 665 17.83 45.02 -11.13
CA ASP A 665 18.78 45.55 -12.12
C ASP A 665 20.25 45.36 -11.67
N ASN A 666 20.56 45.59 -10.39
CA ASN A 666 21.90 45.36 -9.82
C ASN A 666 22.35 43.89 -9.94
N SER A 667 21.46 42.93 -9.70
CA SER A 667 21.77 41.50 -9.88
C SER A 667 22.16 41.17 -11.33
N GLY A 668 21.64 41.92 -12.29
CA GLY A 668 22.02 41.83 -13.70
C GLY A 668 23.48 42.21 -13.96
N GLU A 669 23.99 43.23 -13.27
CA GLU A 669 25.39 43.66 -13.37
C GLU A 669 26.36 42.69 -12.68
N GLU A 670 25.96 42.09 -11.56
CA GLU A 670 26.76 41.04 -10.89
C GLU A 670 26.97 39.83 -11.80
N ILE A 671 25.92 39.38 -12.49
CA ILE A 671 26.02 38.28 -13.47
C ILE A 671 27.01 38.63 -14.60
N LYS A 672 27.05 39.89 -15.06
CA LYS A 672 28.00 40.32 -16.10
C LYS A 672 29.44 40.21 -15.62
N ARG A 673 29.74 40.63 -14.38
CA ARG A 673 31.08 40.51 -13.77
C ARG A 673 31.48 39.04 -13.60
N ALA A 674 30.57 38.19 -13.10
CA ALA A 674 30.83 36.76 -12.92
C ALA A 674 31.14 36.04 -14.25
N ARG A 675 30.52 36.45 -15.36
CA ARG A 675 30.84 35.92 -16.70
C ARG A 675 32.25 36.29 -17.18
N GLN A 676 32.74 37.49 -16.84
CA GLN A 676 34.11 37.88 -17.21
C GLN A 676 35.16 37.01 -16.51
N VAL A 677 34.92 36.62 -15.25
CA VAL A 677 35.78 35.71 -14.50
C VAL A 677 35.81 34.30 -15.11
N ASP A 678 34.65 33.78 -15.55
CA ASP A 678 34.56 32.47 -16.22
C ASP A 678 35.38 32.43 -17.53
N VAL A 679 35.30 33.49 -18.33
CA VAL A 679 36.11 33.63 -19.56
C VAL A 679 37.61 33.63 -19.26
N TYR A 680 38.03 34.26 -18.16
CA TYR A 680 39.44 34.24 -17.73
C TYR A 680 39.90 32.84 -17.32
N LEU A 681 39.10 32.11 -16.52
CA LEU A 681 39.43 30.74 -16.10
C LEU A 681 39.53 29.77 -17.28
N ALA A 682 38.77 30.01 -18.35
CA ALA A 682 38.84 29.21 -19.57
C ALA A 682 40.08 29.50 -20.44
N SER A 683 40.63 30.71 -20.40
CA SER A 683 41.68 31.17 -21.33
C SER A 683 43.11 31.13 -20.78
N LYS A 684 43.31 30.84 -19.48
CA LYS A 684 44.65 30.76 -18.86
C LYS A 684 45.45 29.52 -19.31
N ASP A 685 46.78 29.57 -19.22
CA ASP A 685 47.67 28.47 -19.66
C ASP A 685 47.61 27.23 -18.76
N THR A 686 47.55 27.41 -17.43
CA THR A 686 47.41 26.30 -16.48
C THR A 686 45.94 25.89 -16.33
N ASN A 687 45.31 25.52 -17.44
CA ASN A 687 43.91 25.13 -17.50
C ASN A 687 43.72 23.62 -17.26
N THR A 688 42.46 23.19 -17.26
CA THR A 688 42.08 21.78 -17.10
C THR A 688 42.61 20.88 -18.23
N GLU A 689 42.82 21.42 -19.44
CA GLU A 689 43.27 20.64 -20.61
C GLU A 689 44.71 20.16 -20.42
N LEU A 690 45.61 21.04 -19.97
CA LEU A 690 47.00 20.71 -19.67
C LEU A 690 47.13 19.56 -18.67
N TYR A 691 46.41 19.65 -17.53
CA TYR A 691 46.48 18.61 -16.50
C TYR A 691 45.77 17.30 -16.91
N THR A 692 44.80 17.37 -17.83
CA THR A 692 44.17 16.17 -18.40
C THR A 692 45.15 15.39 -19.26
N TRP A 693 45.96 16.08 -20.06
CA TRP A 693 47.05 15.47 -20.83
C TRP A 693 48.10 14.83 -19.91
N LEU A 694 48.60 15.58 -18.92
CA LEU A 694 49.64 15.11 -17.98
C LEU A 694 49.20 13.84 -17.23
N ARG A 695 47.95 13.81 -16.76
CA ARG A 695 47.35 12.64 -16.10
C ARG A 695 47.37 11.40 -17.02
N GLY A 696 47.08 11.57 -18.31
CA GLY A 696 47.02 10.47 -19.27
C GLY A 696 48.37 9.78 -19.47
N GLU A 697 49.43 10.56 -19.60
CA GLU A 697 50.79 10.03 -19.78
C GLU A 697 51.30 9.28 -18.54
N VAL A 698 51.14 9.86 -17.35
CA VAL A 698 51.61 9.23 -16.10
C VAL A 698 50.82 7.95 -15.77
N ALA A 699 49.53 7.90 -16.06
CA ALA A 699 48.69 6.72 -15.83
C ALA A 699 49.13 5.51 -16.66
N ARG A 700 49.57 5.74 -17.90
CA ARG A 700 50.04 4.67 -18.79
C ARG A 700 51.29 4.00 -18.21
N GLY A 701 52.29 4.80 -17.85
CA GLY A 701 53.52 4.29 -17.24
C GLY A 701 53.25 3.54 -15.93
N PHE A 702 52.35 4.04 -15.09
CA PHE A 702 52.00 3.38 -13.82
C PHE A 702 51.43 1.96 -13.99
N ALA A 703 50.55 1.75 -14.98
CA ALA A 703 49.92 0.45 -15.22
C ALA A 703 50.91 -0.60 -15.75
N GLU A 704 51.90 -0.20 -16.55
CA GLU A 704 52.90 -1.10 -17.12
C GLU A 704 53.83 -1.67 -16.05
N HIS A 705 54.40 -0.80 -15.19
CA HIS A 705 55.27 -1.24 -14.09
C HIS A 705 54.56 -2.18 -13.11
N TYR A 706 53.27 -1.94 -12.86
CA TYR A 706 52.49 -2.78 -11.94
C TYR A 706 52.28 -4.20 -12.47
N ARG A 707 51.96 -4.37 -13.77
CA ARG A 707 51.79 -5.71 -14.35
C ARG A 707 53.06 -6.56 -14.22
N MET A 708 54.20 -5.96 -14.53
CA MET A 708 55.50 -6.61 -14.39
C MET A 708 55.78 -7.06 -12.94
N ALA A 709 55.45 -6.22 -11.96
CA ALA A 709 55.64 -6.55 -10.55
C ALA A 709 54.79 -7.76 -10.10
N VAL A 710 53.53 -7.83 -10.54
CA VAL A 710 52.59 -8.90 -10.16
C VAL A 710 53.01 -10.26 -10.71
N ASP A 711 53.47 -10.31 -11.96
CA ASP A 711 53.84 -11.57 -12.61
C ASP A 711 55.02 -12.24 -11.89
N VAL A 712 56.02 -11.46 -11.48
CA VAL A 712 57.17 -11.94 -10.71
C VAL A 712 56.74 -12.34 -9.28
N ALA A 713 55.87 -11.55 -8.65
CA ALA A 713 55.37 -11.83 -7.30
C ALA A 713 54.57 -13.15 -7.22
N ARG A 714 53.71 -13.43 -8.20
CA ARG A 714 52.95 -14.69 -8.26
C ARG A 714 53.84 -15.91 -8.47
N SER A 715 54.85 -15.76 -9.33
CA SER A 715 55.84 -16.82 -9.56
C SER A 715 56.58 -17.15 -8.26
N ALA A 716 56.90 -16.13 -7.44
CA ALA A 716 57.51 -16.31 -6.13
C ALA A 716 56.59 -17.06 -5.13
N GLU A 717 55.30 -16.68 -5.06
CA GLU A 717 54.34 -17.34 -4.17
C GLU A 717 54.13 -18.82 -4.51
N GLN A 718 54.02 -19.15 -5.79
CA GLN A 718 53.86 -20.53 -6.25
C GLN A 718 55.07 -21.39 -5.88
N ALA A 719 56.29 -20.85 -6.00
CA ALA A 719 57.51 -21.54 -5.58
C ALA A 719 57.48 -21.82 -4.06
N VAL A 720 57.09 -20.86 -3.22
CA VAL A 720 56.96 -21.05 -1.76
C VAL A 720 55.97 -22.16 -1.42
N LYS A 721 54.80 -22.16 -2.05
CA LYS A 721 53.75 -23.17 -1.82
C LYS A 721 54.20 -24.58 -2.23
N ARG A 722 54.88 -24.68 -3.38
CA ARG A 722 55.44 -25.95 -3.86
C ARG A 722 56.49 -26.53 -2.89
N GLU A 723 57.39 -25.70 -2.37
CA GLU A 723 58.46 -26.15 -1.48
C GLU A 723 57.91 -26.59 -0.10
N LEU A 724 57.00 -25.81 0.49
CA LEU A 724 56.58 -26.02 1.88
C LEU A 724 55.34 -26.93 2.04
N MET A 725 54.41 -26.96 1.08
CA MET A 725 53.17 -27.79 1.10
C MET A 725 52.55 -27.92 2.50
N ARG A 726 52.34 -26.77 3.13
CA ARG A 726 51.83 -26.65 4.49
C ARG A 726 50.39 -26.17 4.39
N PRO A 727 49.42 -26.83 5.04
CA PRO A 727 48.03 -26.36 5.04
C PRO A 727 47.93 -24.89 5.45
N GLU A 728 48.77 -24.42 6.37
CA GLU A 728 48.81 -23.04 6.82
C GLU A 728 49.18 -22.06 5.69
N LEU A 729 50.09 -22.45 4.80
CA LEU A 729 50.59 -21.60 3.70
C LEU A 729 49.79 -21.77 2.41
N ASP A 730 49.33 -22.96 2.11
CA ASP A 730 48.56 -23.23 0.91
C ASP A 730 47.16 -22.60 0.99
N ALA A 731 46.57 -22.55 2.18
CA ALA A 731 45.30 -21.87 2.42
C ALA A 731 45.42 -20.34 2.34
N THR A 732 46.62 -19.81 2.61
CA THR A 732 46.86 -18.37 2.58
C THR A 732 47.29 -17.95 1.17
N THR A 733 46.60 -16.95 0.62
CA THR A 733 47.04 -16.29 -0.62
C THR A 733 47.80 -15.04 -0.21
N PHE A 734 49.10 -14.99 -0.52
CA PHE A 734 49.95 -13.85 -0.19
C PHE A 734 49.79 -12.76 -1.24
N VAL A 735 49.99 -13.09 -2.52
CA VAL A 735 49.82 -12.15 -3.62
C VAL A 735 48.39 -12.25 -4.14
N GLY A 736 47.52 -11.45 -3.52
CA GLY A 736 46.12 -11.32 -3.94
C GLY A 736 45.93 -10.81 -5.37
N TYR A 737 44.70 -10.89 -5.87
CA TYR A 737 44.28 -10.32 -7.16
C TYR A 737 43.93 -8.82 -7.06
N SER A 738 43.84 -8.30 -5.84
CA SER A 738 43.17 -7.04 -5.53
C SER A 738 44.12 -5.87 -5.23
N HIS A 739 45.42 -5.95 -5.57
CA HIS A 739 46.29 -4.79 -5.34
C HIS A 739 45.91 -3.64 -6.27
N TRP A 740 45.50 -3.94 -7.50
CA TRP A 740 44.99 -2.95 -8.44
C TRP A 740 43.49 -2.73 -8.28
N GLU A 741 43.14 -1.69 -7.54
CA GLU A 741 41.76 -1.21 -7.50
C GLU A 741 41.49 -0.31 -8.71
N THR A 742 40.75 -0.81 -9.69
CA THR A 742 40.32 -0.02 -10.86
C THR A 742 39.57 1.25 -10.44
N GLY A 743 38.73 1.17 -9.40
CA GLY A 743 38.00 2.30 -8.86
C GLY A 743 38.89 3.41 -8.29
N ARG A 744 40.09 3.08 -7.80
CA ARG A 744 41.09 4.05 -7.30
C ARG A 744 42.25 4.24 -8.27
N ARG A 745 42.07 3.84 -9.54
CA ARG A 745 43.08 3.91 -10.60
C ARG A 745 44.41 3.26 -10.21
N GLY A 746 44.36 2.23 -9.35
CA GLY A 746 45.53 1.49 -8.87
C GLY A 746 46.38 2.20 -7.81
N LEU A 747 46.01 3.40 -7.33
CA LEU A 747 46.80 4.08 -6.30
C LEU A 747 46.99 3.18 -5.06
N GLN A 748 48.19 3.22 -4.47
CA GLN A 748 48.66 2.33 -3.39
C GLN A 748 48.85 0.85 -3.76
N ALA A 749 48.61 0.42 -5.00
CA ALA A 749 48.85 -0.97 -5.42
C ALA A 749 50.30 -1.42 -5.15
N GLY A 750 51.26 -0.53 -5.39
CA GLY A 750 52.68 -0.78 -5.12
C GLY A 750 53.00 -1.00 -3.63
N GLU A 751 52.39 -0.21 -2.73
CA GLU A 751 52.59 -0.35 -1.28
C GLU A 751 52.07 -1.69 -0.76
N ARG A 752 50.88 -2.09 -1.23
CA ARG A 752 50.24 -3.33 -0.80
C ARG A 752 51.01 -4.55 -1.32
N LEU A 753 51.39 -4.53 -2.59
CA LEU A 753 52.17 -5.60 -3.19
C LEU A 753 53.53 -5.76 -2.48
N HIS A 754 54.17 -4.64 -2.14
CA HIS A 754 55.42 -4.65 -1.38
C HIS A 754 55.25 -5.25 0.03
N HIS A 755 54.16 -4.91 0.74
CA HIS A 755 53.84 -5.48 2.03
C HIS A 755 53.60 -6.98 1.96
N ASP A 756 52.82 -7.44 0.98
CA ASP A 756 52.50 -8.86 0.82
C ASP A 756 53.72 -9.71 0.45
N LEU A 757 54.61 -9.18 -0.39
CA LEU A 757 55.91 -9.81 -0.66
C LEU A 757 56.77 -9.91 0.59
N THR A 758 56.77 -8.88 1.44
CA THR A 758 57.48 -8.91 2.72
C THR A 758 56.90 -9.97 3.66
N ARG A 759 55.57 -10.11 3.71
CA ARG A 759 54.89 -11.17 4.48
C ARG A 759 55.22 -12.55 3.94
N LEU A 760 55.22 -12.72 2.62
CA LEU A 760 55.61 -13.97 1.97
C LEU A 760 57.04 -14.36 2.33
N GLN A 761 57.96 -13.40 2.34
CA GLN A 761 59.36 -13.62 2.74
C GLN A 761 59.46 -14.10 4.19
N LEU A 762 58.76 -13.44 5.12
CA LEU A 762 58.77 -13.81 6.53
C LEU A 762 58.15 -15.21 6.76
N ALA A 763 57.03 -15.49 6.09
CA ALA A 763 56.36 -16.78 6.19
C ALA A 763 57.22 -17.93 5.66
N TYR A 764 57.95 -17.70 4.56
CA TYR A 764 58.92 -18.66 4.03
C TYR A 764 60.01 -18.97 5.07
N LEU A 765 60.57 -17.96 5.74
CA LEU A 765 61.61 -18.14 6.75
C LEU A 765 61.11 -18.89 8.00
N GLU A 766 59.86 -18.66 8.43
CA GLU A 766 59.30 -19.30 9.63
C GLU A 766 58.93 -20.78 9.42
N HIS A 767 58.36 -21.10 8.27
CA HIS A 767 57.76 -22.41 8.01
C HIS A 767 58.69 -23.42 7.32
N ASN A 768 59.86 -22.96 6.86
CA ASN A 768 60.92 -23.82 6.33
C ASN A 768 61.63 -24.59 7.45
N LYS A 769 60.94 -25.62 7.97
CA LYS A 769 61.39 -26.53 9.03
C LYS A 769 61.83 -27.86 8.44
N ARG A 770 62.77 -28.55 9.12
CA ARG A 770 63.27 -29.87 8.71
C ARG A 770 62.17 -30.94 8.84
N GLU A 771 62.06 -31.80 7.83
CA GLU A 771 61.12 -32.95 7.78
C GLU A 771 61.85 -34.27 8.09
N PHE A 772 61.12 -35.38 8.32
CA PHE A 772 61.76 -36.68 8.53
C PHE A 772 62.27 -37.25 7.22
N GLU A 773 63.56 -37.56 7.15
CA GLU A 773 64.18 -38.16 5.98
C GLU A 773 64.23 -39.69 6.17
N LEU A 774 63.58 -40.41 5.26
CA LEU A 774 63.42 -41.87 5.31
C LEU A 774 63.85 -42.49 3.99
N THR A 775 64.21 -43.78 4.03
CA THR A 775 64.55 -44.55 2.83
C THR A 775 63.71 -45.82 2.76
N ALA A 776 63.04 -46.03 1.63
CA ALA A 776 62.32 -47.26 1.33
C ALA A 776 63.04 -48.06 0.23
N HIS A 777 62.98 -49.38 0.32
CA HIS A 777 63.52 -50.31 -0.66
C HIS A 777 62.38 -51.17 -1.20
N VAL A 778 62.11 -51.05 -2.51
CA VAL A 778 60.98 -51.70 -3.17
C VAL A 778 61.49 -52.75 -4.14
N SER A 779 61.21 -54.02 -3.85
CA SER A 779 61.57 -55.19 -4.66
C SER A 779 60.41 -55.57 -5.59
N LEU A 780 60.65 -55.63 -6.90
CA LEU A 780 59.63 -56.07 -7.87
C LEU A 780 59.27 -57.53 -7.70
N ARG A 781 60.21 -58.41 -7.34
CA ARG A 781 59.94 -59.83 -7.11
C ARG A 781 58.84 -60.06 -6.06
N MET A 782 58.76 -59.19 -5.05
CA MET A 782 57.77 -59.27 -3.98
C MET A 782 56.52 -58.44 -4.24
N LEU A 783 56.65 -57.28 -4.87
CA LEU A 783 55.54 -56.37 -5.09
C LEU A 783 54.68 -56.80 -6.28
N ASP A 784 55.33 -57.04 -7.43
CA ASP A 784 54.67 -57.45 -8.66
C ASP A 784 55.58 -58.42 -9.44
N PRO A 785 55.52 -59.73 -9.10
CA PRO A 785 56.37 -60.71 -9.75
C PRO A 785 56.09 -60.85 -11.25
N LEU A 786 54.88 -60.51 -11.71
CA LEU A 786 54.55 -60.57 -13.13
C LEU A 786 55.28 -59.45 -13.90
N ALA A 787 55.30 -58.23 -13.35
CA ALA A 787 56.08 -57.12 -13.92
C ALA A 787 57.59 -57.43 -13.98
N LEU A 788 58.13 -58.22 -13.03
CA LEU A 788 59.50 -58.70 -13.10
C LEU A 788 59.70 -59.70 -14.25
N LEU A 789 58.77 -60.64 -14.45
CA LEU A 789 58.84 -61.59 -15.57
C LEU A 789 58.69 -60.88 -16.92
N GLU A 790 57.85 -59.84 -17.02
CA GLU A 790 57.75 -58.97 -18.20
C GLU A 790 59.06 -58.22 -18.46
N LEU A 791 59.72 -57.72 -17.41
CA LEU A 791 61.03 -57.10 -17.54
C LEU A 791 62.08 -58.10 -18.06
N ARG A 792 62.05 -59.36 -17.61
CA ARG A 792 62.96 -60.42 -18.09
C ARG A 792 62.69 -60.82 -19.53
N SER A 793 61.43 -60.90 -19.95
CA SER A 793 61.06 -61.35 -21.30
C SER A 793 61.19 -60.22 -22.33
N ARG A 794 60.59 -59.05 -22.07
CA ARG A 794 60.47 -57.93 -23.03
C ARG A 794 61.48 -56.80 -22.80
N GLY A 795 62.10 -56.72 -21.62
CA GLY A 795 62.97 -55.59 -21.26
C GLY A 795 62.24 -54.33 -20.80
N THR A 796 60.91 -54.31 -20.78
CA THR A 796 60.11 -53.16 -20.31
C THR A 796 59.06 -53.62 -19.32
N CYS A 797 58.90 -52.88 -18.22
CA CYS A 797 57.79 -53.12 -17.31
C CYS A 797 57.22 -51.83 -16.73
N GLN A 798 55.95 -51.89 -16.35
CA GLN A 798 55.29 -50.85 -15.58
C GLN A 798 54.87 -51.43 -14.23
N PHE A 799 55.17 -50.71 -13.16
CA PHE A 799 54.79 -51.10 -11.82
C PHE A 799 54.35 -49.89 -11.01
N THR A 800 53.47 -50.14 -10.05
CA THR A 800 52.99 -49.11 -9.14
C THR A 800 53.49 -49.42 -7.74
N VAL A 801 54.12 -48.44 -7.09
CA VAL A 801 54.48 -48.48 -5.67
C VAL A 801 53.26 -48.00 -4.88
N PRO A 802 52.55 -48.91 -4.19
CA PRO A 802 51.33 -48.56 -3.48
C PRO A 802 51.65 -47.94 -2.13
N GLU A 803 50.65 -47.25 -1.57
CA GLU A 803 50.79 -46.59 -0.27
C GLU A 803 51.10 -47.56 0.88
N TRP A 804 50.44 -48.72 0.89
CA TRP A 804 50.53 -49.69 1.98
C TRP A 804 51.97 -50.17 2.23
N LEU A 805 52.85 -50.12 1.23
CA LEU A 805 54.24 -50.52 1.36
C LEU A 805 55.00 -49.62 2.35
N TYR A 806 54.73 -48.31 2.30
CA TYR A 806 55.31 -47.34 3.23
C TYR A 806 54.65 -47.41 4.61
N ASP A 807 53.39 -47.84 4.68
CA ASP A 807 52.66 -47.99 5.94
C ASP A 807 53.09 -49.22 6.74
N LEU A 808 53.55 -50.28 6.07
CA LEU A 808 54.12 -51.45 6.73
C LEU A 808 55.36 -51.09 7.56
N THR A 809 56.17 -50.12 7.11
CA THR A 809 57.41 -49.72 7.81
C THR A 809 57.15 -48.60 8.80
N ALA A 810 56.35 -47.60 8.42
CA ALA A 810 56.03 -46.45 9.26
C ALA A 810 54.53 -46.15 9.21
N PRO A 811 53.71 -46.88 10.00
CA PRO A 811 52.26 -46.71 10.00
C PRO A 811 51.89 -45.32 10.51
N GLY A 812 51.02 -44.64 9.76
CA GLY A 812 50.49 -43.32 10.14
C GLY A 812 51.31 -42.12 9.66
N HIS A 813 52.45 -42.29 9.01
CA HIS A 813 53.15 -41.17 8.36
C HIS A 813 52.38 -40.67 7.13
N TYR A 814 52.42 -39.36 6.89
CA TYR A 814 51.78 -38.72 5.74
C TYR A 814 52.71 -37.69 5.08
N LEU A 815 52.27 -37.07 3.99
CA LEU A 815 53.02 -36.13 3.16
C LEU A 815 54.38 -36.67 2.73
N ARG A 816 54.36 -37.87 2.13
CA ARG A 816 55.56 -38.56 1.67
C ARG A 816 55.99 -37.99 0.31
N ARG A 817 57.07 -37.22 0.28
CA ARG A 817 57.61 -36.56 -0.93
C ARG A 817 58.98 -37.09 -1.28
N ILE A 818 59.18 -37.41 -2.54
CA ILE A 818 60.45 -37.87 -3.06
C ILE A 818 61.47 -36.73 -2.94
N ARG A 819 62.60 -37.04 -2.33
CA ARG A 819 63.78 -36.19 -2.30
C ARG A 819 64.80 -36.67 -3.31
N THR A 820 65.01 -37.98 -3.38
CA THR A 820 65.93 -38.65 -4.30
C THR A 820 65.42 -40.05 -4.66
N VAL A 821 65.74 -40.52 -5.86
CA VAL A 821 65.45 -41.88 -6.31
C VAL A 821 66.72 -42.50 -6.86
N ALA A 822 66.99 -43.76 -6.50
CA ALA A 822 68.08 -44.54 -7.06
C ALA A 822 67.62 -45.97 -7.40
N LEU A 823 68.15 -46.56 -8.48
CA LEU A 823 67.77 -47.90 -8.95
C LEU A 823 68.92 -48.90 -8.83
N SER A 824 68.61 -50.12 -8.40
CA SER A 824 69.52 -51.27 -8.36
C SER A 824 68.93 -52.47 -9.11
N LEU A 825 69.71 -53.08 -10.00
CA LEU A 825 69.33 -54.23 -10.82
C LEU A 825 70.35 -55.38 -10.64
N PRO A 826 70.18 -56.25 -9.63
CA PRO A 826 71.05 -57.40 -9.43
C PRO A 826 70.85 -58.47 -10.52
N ALA A 827 71.82 -58.54 -11.44
CA ALA A 827 71.87 -59.49 -12.54
C ALA A 827 73.30 -60.04 -12.74
N VAL A 828 73.42 -61.18 -13.40
CA VAL A 828 74.74 -61.74 -13.76
C VAL A 828 75.26 -60.96 -14.95
N THR A 829 76.12 -59.98 -14.68
CA THR A 829 76.76 -59.12 -15.68
C THR A 829 78.26 -59.39 -15.72
N GLY A 830 78.85 -59.35 -16.91
CA GLY A 830 80.31 -59.45 -17.05
C GLY A 830 81.01 -58.17 -16.54
N PRO A 831 82.28 -58.25 -16.09
CA PRO A 831 83.03 -57.07 -15.67
C PRO A 831 83.04 -55.99 -16.78
N TYR A 832 82.80 -54.73 -16.40
CA TYR A 832 82.69 -53.54 -17.27
C TYR A 832 81.43 -53.42 -18.17
N THR A 833 80.40 -54.25 -17.97
CA THR A 833 79.12 -54.08 -18.68
C THR A 833 78.24 -53.07 -17.94
N SER A 834 77.76 -52.03 -18.63
CA SER A 834 76.83 -51.06 -18.04
C SER A 834 75.40 -51.58 -18.01
N VAL A 835 74.67 -51.22 -16.96
CA VAL A 835 73.25 -51.55 -16.81
C VAL A 835 72.45 -50.29 -17.10
N ALA A 836 72.21 -50.05 -18.38
CA ALA A 836 71.47 -48.89 -18.86
C ALA A 836 69.96 -49.13 -18.77
N ALA A 837 69.31 -48.49 -17.80
CA ALA A 837 67.86 -48.55 -17.63
C ALA A 837 67.29 -47.14 -17.50
N THR A 838 66.23 -46.85 -18.24
CA THR A 838 65.50 -45.59 -18.12
C THR A 838 64.36 -45.77 -17.14
N LEU A 839 64.36 -44.94 -16.09
CA LEU A 839 63.30 -44.87 -15.10
C LEU A 839 62.54 -43.56 -15.29
N SER A 840 61.23 -43.66 -15.54
CA SER A 840 60.36 -42.51 -15.75
C SER A 840 59.17 -42.54 -14.80
N LEU A 841 58.83 -41.37 -14.25
CA LEU A 841 57.71 -41.20 -13.33
C LEU A 841 56.44 -40.87 -14.12
N GLN A 842 55.56 -41.86 -14.28
CA GLN A 842 54.34 -41.70 -15.08
C GLN A 842 53.22 -41.00 -14.30
N ARG A 843 53.17 -41.25 -12.99
CA ARG A 843 52.19 -40.62 -12.08
C ARG A 843 52.77 -40.61 -10.68
N SER A 844 52.52 -39.54 -9.93
CA SER A 844 52.79 -39.52 -8.49
C SER A 844 51.61 -38.97 -7.71
N SER A 845 51.51 -39.36 -6.45
CA SER A 845 50.44 -38.96 -5.55
C SER A 845 51.00 -38.74 -4.15
N ILE A 846 50.59 -37.63 -3.53
CA ILE A 846 50.97 -37.26 -2.16
C ILE A 846 49.73 -37.32 -1.27
N ARG A 847 49.78 -38.09 -0.18
CA ARG A 847 48.77 -37.96 0.89
C ARG A 847 49.06 -36.69 1.70
N ARG A 848 48.27 -35.65 1.51
CA ARG A 848 48.40 -34.35 2.19
C ARG A 848 47.84 -34.35 3.61
N ASP A 849 46.85 -35.20 3.90
CA ASP A 849 46.16 -35.24 5.20
C ASP A 849 46.18 -36.67 5.80
N PRO A 850 46.61 -36.85 7.07
CA PRO A 850 46.59 -38.15 7.76
C PRO A 850 45.19 -38.60 8.22
N GLY A 851 44.16 -37.78 8.06
CA GLY A 851 42.79 -38.04 8.48
C GLY A 851 42.12 -39.24 7.80
N LEU A 852 41.06 -39.73 8.45
CA LEU A 852 40.17 -40.76 7.91
C LEU A 852 38.94 -40.07 7.30
N VAL A 853 38.60 -40.39 6.06
CA VAL A 853 37.35 -39.97 5.42
C VAL A 853 36.41 -41.17 5.43
N ASP A 854 35.16 -40.98 5.83
CA ASP A 854 34.17 -42.05 6.05
C ASP A 854 34.66 -43.17 6.98
N ASN A 855 35.47 -42.81 7.99
CA ASN A 855 36.15 -43.74 8.89
C ASN A 855 37.02 -44.80 8.18
N ARG A 856 37.38 -44.57 6.91
CA ARG A 856 38.26 -45.44 6.12
C ARG A 856 39.62 -44.79 5.89
N TYR A 857 40.66 -45.58 6.09
CA TYR A 857 42.02 -45.17 5.75
C TYR A 857 42.27 -45.25 4.24
N ALA A 858 41.65 -46.24 3.61
CA ALA A 858 41.70 -46.44 2.17
C ALA A 858 41.35 -45.20 1.37
N ARG A 859 42.11 -45.00 0.28
CA ARG A 859 41.74 -44.05 -0.76
C ARG A 859 40.39 -44.44 -1.36
N LEU A 860 39.47 -43.48 -1.39
CA LEU A 860 38.13 -43.70 -1.96
C LEU A 860 38.20 -43.70 -3.50
N ALA A 861 37.30 -44.45 -4.15
CA ALA A 861 37.17 -44.44 -5.60
C ALA A 861 36.53 -43.10 -6.04
N GLY A 862 37.32 -42.22 -6.66
CA GLY A 862 36.92 -40.86 -7.04
C GLY A 862 37.97 -39.81 -6.61
N GLU A 863 37.54 -38.54 -6.55
CA GLU A 863 38.37 -37.46 -6.01
C GLU A 863 38.45 -37.57 -4.47
N ASP A 864 39.63 -37.92 -3.96
CA ASP A 864 39.92 -37.96 -2.52
C ASP A 864 40.80 -36.76 -2.18
N SER A 865 40.25 -35.80 -1.44
CA SER A 865 40.92 -34.53 -1.09
C SER A 865 42.16 -34.73 -0.20
N ARG A 866 42.30 -35.89 0.42
CA ARG A 866 43.53 -36.25 1.16
C ARG A 866 44.70 -36.50 0.23
N PHE A 867 44.46 -36.78 -1.05
CA PHE A 867 45.50 -37.07 -2.03
C PHE A 867 45.63 -35.94 -3.05
N LEU A 868 46.88 -35.61 -3.36
CA LEU A 868 47.23 -34.71 -4.44
C LEU A 868 47.93 -35.50 -5.53
N ASP A 869 47.22 -35.73 -6.63
CA ASP A 869 47.73 -36.47 -7.78
C ASP A 869 48.41 -35.52 -8.77
N TYR A 870 49.62 -35.87 -9.14
CA TYR A 870 50.36 -35.26 -10.23
C TYR A 870 50.37 -36.23 -11.41
N PRO A 871 49.75 -35.87 -12.55
CA PRO A 871 50.02 -36.57 -13.80
C PRO A 871 51.52 -36.39 -14.07
N GLY A 872 52.26 -37.49 -14.21
CA GLY A 872 53.72 -37.43 -14.29
C GLY A 872 54.17 -36.47 -15.39
N GLY A 873 55.01 -35.52 -15.02
CA GLY A 873 55.75 -34.73 -16.01
C GLY A 873 56.70 -35.65 -16.78
N LEU A 874 57.21 -35.18 -17.93
CA LEU A 874 58.27 -35.83 -18.72
C LEU A 874 59.63 -35.87 -17.97
N GLU A 875 59.63 -36.04 -16.65
CA GLU A 875 60.82 -36.24 -15.85
C GLU A 875 61.26 -37.70 -15.96
N SER A 876 62.52 -37.93 -16.30
CA SER A 876 63.12 -39.26 -16.44
C SER A 876 64.58 -39.23 -16.01
N MET A 877 65.05 -40.34 -15.44
CA MET A 877 66.46 -40.58 -15.16
C MET A 877 66.95 -41.83 -15.87
N VAL A 878 68.26 -41.95 -16.07
CA VAL A 878 68.88 -43.10 -16.73
C VAL A 878 70.02 -43.64 -15.85
N THR A 879 70.06 -44.95 -15.63
CA THR A 879 71.15 -45.61 -14.89
C THR A 879 72.32 -45.97 -15.79
N SER A 880 73.52 -46.06 -15.20
CA SER A 880 74.75 -46.51 -15.84
C SER A 880 75.39 -47.68 -15.07
N SER A 881 75.46 -47.62 -13.73
CA SER A 881 76.13 -48.67 -12.92
C SER A 881 75.21 -49.82 -12.52
N GLY A 882 73.90 -49.59 -12.45
CA GLY A 882 72.91 -50.57 -12.00
C GLY A 882 72.97 -50.91 -10.51
N VAL A 883 73.79 -50.23 -9.72
CA VAL A 883 73.88 -50.40 -8.25
C VAL A 883 73.70 -49.03 -7.59
N ARG A 884 72.51 -48.80 -7.03
CA ARG A 884 72.07 -47.57 -6.35
C ARG A 884 72.42 -46.30 -7.16
N ASP A 885 72.04 -46.28 -8.43
CA ASP A 885 72.32 -45.16 -9.34
C ASP A 885 71.18 -44.13 -9.36
N THR A 886 71.49 -42.83 -9.28
CA THR A 886 70.53 -41.69 -9.25
C THR A 886 70.37 -40.96 -10.59
N GLY A 887 71.18 -41.29 -11.60
CA GLY A 887 71.15 -40.63 -12.91
C GLY A 887 71.77 -39.22 -12.94
N MET A 888 72.47 -38.81 -11.88
CA MET A 888 73.28 -37.58 -11.83
C MET A 888 74.75 -37.89 -11.52
N PHE A 889 75.68 -37.06 -12.01
CA PHE A 889 77.11 -37.22 -11.73
C PHE A 889 77.49 -36.90 -10.28
N ASP A 890 76.92 -35.81 -9.73
CA ASP A 890 77.09 -35.39 -8.35
C ASP A 890 75.74 -34.93 -7.78
N THR A 891 75.35 -35.50 -6.65
CA THR A 891 74.10 -35.19 -5.96
C THR A 891 74.37 -34.12 -4.90
N ALA A 892 74.59 -32.87 -5.31
CA ALA A 892 74.83 -31.76 -4.39
C ALA A 892 73.53 -31.19 -3.79
N ALA A 893 73.49 -30.99 -2.47
CA ALA A 893 72.28 -30.58 -1.77
C ALA A 893 71.89 -29.08 -1.92
N ARG A 894 72.76 -28.21 -2.49
CA ARG A 894 72.63 -26.73 -2.49
C ARG A 894 72.49 -26.06 -3.87
N ASP A 895 71.92 -26.72 -4.88
CA ASP A 895 71.60 -26.06 -6.18
C ASP A 895 70.40 -25.09 -6.01
N GLU A 896 70.33 -23.98 -6.77
CA GLU A 896 69.18 -23.07 -6.83
C GLU A 896 67.99 -23.65 -7.62
N ARG A 897 68.22 -24.79 -8.30
CA ARG A 897 67.21 -25.58 -9.02
C ARG A 897 66.81 -26.83 -8.21
N TYR A 898 65.73 -27.47 -8.66
CA TYR A 898 65.24 -28.74 -8.09
C TYR A 898 65.95 -29.95 -8.70
N LEU A 899 66.15 -31.01 -7.92
CA LEU A 899 66.67 -32.31 -8.37
C LEU A 899 65.60 -33.11 -9.16
N PRO A 900 65.98 -34.15 -9.93
CA PRO A 900 65.02 -35.01 -10.63
C PRO A 900 64.02 -35.66 -9.66
N PHE A 901 62.73 -35.55 -9.98
CA PHE A 901 61.61 -36.04 -9.15
C PHE A 901 61.47 -35.39 -7.76
N GLU A 902 62.23 -34.32 -7.48
CA GLU A 902 62.18 -33.64 -6.19
C GLU A 902 60.81 -32.98 -5.97
N GLY A 903 60.17 -33.35 -4.86
CA GLY A 903 58.83 -32.88 -4.50
C GLY A 903 57.69 -33.72 -5.10
N ALA A 904 57.98 -34.74 -5.91
CA ALA A 904 56.97 -35.68 -6.39
C ALA A 904 56.46 -36.60 -5.26
N GLY A 905 55.28 -37.20 -5.42
CA GLY A 905 54.70 -38.08 -4.41
C GLY A 905 55.31 -39.48 -4.34
N ALA A 906 55.42 -40.03 -3.12
CA ALA A 906 55.97 -41.37 -2.92
C ALA A 906 55.07 -42.47 -3.52
N ILE A 907 53.75 -42.30 -3.48
CA ILE A 907 52.83 -43.21 -4.18
C ILE A 907 52.97 -42.93 -5.66
N SER A 908 53.52 -43.88 -6.41
CA SER A 908 54.04 -43.57 -7.73
C SER A 908 53.92 -44.74 -8.69
N THR A 909 53.63 -44.44 -9.95
CA THR A 909 53.65 -45.39 -11.06
C THR A 909 54.89 -45.11 -11.90
N TRP A 910 55.71 -46.14 -12.06
CA TRP A 910 56.99 -46.06 -12.75
C TRP A 910 56.95 -46.91 -14.01
N ALA A 911 57.60 -46.43 -15.06
CA ALA A 911 57.97 -47.25 -16.20
C ALA A 911 59.49 -47.43 -16.22
N LEU A 912 59.91 -48.70 -16.23
CA LEU A 912 61.29 -49.11 -16.28
C LEU A 912 61.56 -49.78 -17.62
N ASN A 913 62.46 -49.18 -18.39
CA ASN A 913 62.78 -49.62 -19.74
C ASN A 913 64.27 -49.96 -19.86
N LEU A 914 64.56 -51.20 -20.24
CA LEU A 914 65.86 -51.67 -20.70
C LEU A 914 65.86 -51.71 -22.24
N PRO A 915 67.02 -51.51 -22.89
CA PRO A 915 67.13 -51.64 -24.35
C PRO A 915 66.76 -53.04 -24.84
N ALA A 916 65.63 -53.18 -25.54
CA ALA A 916 65.13 -54.49 -25.99
C ALA A 916 65.88 -55.02 -27.24
N ASP A 917 66.29 -54.14 -28.15
CA ASP A 917 66.86 -54.54 -29.46
C ASP A 917 68.25 -55.20 -29.36
N LEU A 918 69.07 -54.79 -28.39
CA LEU A 918 70.42 -55.30 -28.16
C LEU A 918 70.65 -55.53 -26.67
N ARG A 919 70.44 -56.76 -26.21
CA ARG A 919 70.62 -57.14 -24.80
C ARG A 919 72.10 -57.24 -24.45
N LEU A 920 72.58 -56.31 -23.61
CA LEU A 920 73.98 -56.26 -23.16
C LEU A 920 74.35 -57.39 -22.18
N PHE A 921 73.37 -58.00 -21.53
CA PHE A 921 73.52 -59.13 -20.63
C PHE A 921 72.23 -59.97 -20.64
N ASP A 922 72.28 -61.18 -20.10
CA ASP A 922 71.12 -62.06 -20.06
C ASP A 922 70.08 -61.55 -19.04
N TYR A 923 68.93 -61.11 -19.54
CA TYR A 923 67.84 -60.61 -18.69
C TYR A 923 67.18 -61.71 -17.86
N ALA A 924 67.26 -62.98 -18.26
CA ALA A 924 66.78 -64.09 -17.43
C ALA A 924 67.56 -64.16 -16.10
N SER A 925 68.81 -63.68 -16.06
CA SER A 925 69.64 -63.62 -14.86
C SER A 925 69.25 -62.51 -13.87
N ILE A 926 68.34 -61.59 -14.23
CA ILE A 926 67.90 -60.50 -13.35
C ILE A 926 67.15 -61.10 -12.17
N SER A 927 67.82 -61.21 -11.03
CA SER A 927 67.24 -61.83 -9.84
C SER A 927 66.06 -61.01 -9.28
N ASP A 928 66.17 -59.68 -9.31
CA ASP A 928 65.19 -58.73 -8.83
C ASP A 928 65.47 -57.33 -9.40
N ALA A 929 64.54 -56.39 -9.23
CA ALA A 929 64.73 -54.97 -9.46
C ALA A 929 64.34 -54.19 -8.21
N VAL A 930 65.30 -53.44 -7.65
CA VAL A 930 65.17 -52.76 -6.35
C VAL A 930 65.24 -51.25 -6.53
N LEU A 931 64.14 -50.57 -6.20
CA LEU A 931 64.07 -49.11 -6.18
C LEU A 931 64.38 -48.59 -4.77
N HIS A 932 65.39 -47.72 -4.65
CA HIS A 932 65.73 -47.00 -3.43
C HIS A 932 65.12 -45.60 -3.49
N ILE A 933 64.08 -45.37 -2.70
CA ILE A 933 63.39 -44.07 -2.65
C ILE A 933 63.79 -43.37 -1.35
N GLY A 934 64.50 -42.25 -1.48
CA GLY A 934 64.72 -41.29 -0.41
C GLY A 934 63.56 -40.31 -0.40
N TYR A 935 62.81 -40.27 0.69
CA TYR A 935 61.62 -39.42 0.80
C TYR A 935 61.58 -38.67 2.13
N THR A 936 60.97 -37.49 2.12
CA THR A 936 60.60 -36.80 3.35
C THR A 936 59.18 -37.15 3.74
N ALA A 937 58.91 -37.22 5.04
CA ALA A 937 57.58 -37.49 5.58
C ALA A 937 57.29 -36.67 6.84
N ARG A 938 56.02 -36.59 7.22
CA ARG A 938 55.52 -35.97 8.46
C ARG A 938 54.82 -37.02 9.34
N PRO A 939 54.88 -36.90 10.68
CA PRO A 939 54.21 -37.83 11.60
C PRO A 939 52.69 -37.65 11.59
N GLY A 940 51.91 -38.73 11.54
CA GLY A 940 50.44 -38.70 11.69
C GLY A 940 49.93 -39.55 12.87
N VAL A 941 48.64 -39.41 13.20
CA VAL A 941 48.09 -39.72 14.54
C VAL A 941 47.36 -41.07 14.64
N ARG A 942 46.91 -41.68 13.53
CA ARG A 942 45.98 -42.82 13.53
C ARG A 942 46.60 -44.15 13.06
N ALA A 943 47.72 -44.55 13.65
CA ALA A 943 48.41 -45.80 13.32
C ALA A 943 47.50 -47.05 13.43
N ASP A 944 46.59 -47.09 14.41
CA ASP A 944 45.66 -48.21 14.61
C ASP A 944 44.68 -48.40 13.44
N ALA A 945 44.23 -47.29 12.84
CA ALA A 945 43.32 -47.34 11.70
C ALA A 945 44.03 -47.80 10.43
N VAL A 946 45.30 -47.41 10.26
CA VAL A 946 46.17 -47.93 9.19
C VAL A 946 46.35 -49.44 9.36
N ALA A 947 46.68 -49.90 10.57
CA ALA A 947 46.84 -51.33 10.86
C ALA A 947 45.53 -52.12 10.63
N GLY A 948 44.37 -51.55 10.98
CA GLY A 948 43.06 -52.14 10.69
C GLY A 948 42.74 -52.25 9.20
N ASP A 949 43.03 -51.21 8.43
CA ASP A 949 42.85 -51.19 6.97
C ASP A 949 43.77 -52.22 6.28
N LEU A 950 45.03 -52.31 6.71
CA LEU A 950 45.96 -53.33 6.22
C LEU A 950 45.43 -54.75 6.45
N ARG A 951 44.94 -55.06 7.65
CA ARG A 951 44.34 -56.38 7.95
C ARG A 951 43.11 -56.67 7.08
N ALA A 952 42.21 -55.69 6.94
CA ALA A 952 41.02 -55.84 6.11
C ALA A 952 41.36 -56.06 4.63
N ARG A 953 42.36 -55.33 4.11
CA ARG A 953 42.85 -55.48 2.73
C ARG A 953 43.44 -56.85 2.47
N PHE A 954 44.28 -57.36 3.36
CA PHE A 954 44.89 -58.68 3.17
C PHE A 954 43.90 -59.84 3.34
N ALA A 955 42.80 -59.63 4.09
CA ALA A 955 41.74 -60.62 4.26
C ALA A 955 40.72 -60.65 3.10
N ALA A 956 40.57 -59.56 2.34
CA ALA A 956 39.63 -59.45 1.23
C ALA A 956 40.09 -60.28 0.01
N ALA A 957 39.25 -61.19 -0.47
CA ALA A 957 39.61 -62.16 -1.51
C ALA A 957 39.63 -61.60 -2.95
N SER A 958 39.05 -60.42 -3.20
CA SER A 958 38.69 -59.98 -4.54
C SER A 958 39.57 -58.88 -5.16
N ASP A 959 40.36 -58.12 -4.39
CA ASP A 959 40.94 -56.87 -4.92
C ASP A 959 42.47 -56.74 -4.94
N GLN A 960 43.25 -57.64 -4.33
CA GLN A 960 44.70 -57.74 -4.54
C GLN A 960 45.25 -58.94 -3.77
N VAL A 961 45.33 -60.07 -4.45
CA VAL A 961 45.89 -61.28 -3.86
C VAL A 961 47.41 -61.11 -3.78
N LEU A 962 47.98 -61.06 -2.56
CA LEU A 962 49.43 -61.04 -2.38
C LEU A 962 50.04 -62.16 -3.21
N ALA A 963 51.08 -61.83 -3.97
CA ALA A 963 51.70 -62.76 -4.88
C ALA A 963 53.12 -63.05 -4.43
N ARG A 964 53.50 -64.32 -4.52
CA ARG A 964 54.90 -64.72 -4.42
C ARG A 964 55.22 -65.62 -5.60
N SER A 965 56.29 -65.28 -6.30
CA SER A 965 56.86 -66.11 -7.36
C SER A 965 57.90 -67.08 -6.79
N PHE A 966 57.74 -68.35 -7.15
CA PHE A 966 58.68 -69.42 -6.92
C PHE A 966 59.18 -69.95 -8.27
N SER A 967 60.48 -70.08 -8.46
CA SER A 967 61.05 -70.77 -9.62
C SER A 967 61.07 -72.26 -9.34
N LEU A 968 60.39 -73.06 -10.15
CA LEU A 968 60.41 -74.52 -9.99
C LEU A 968 61.82 -75.10 -10.21
N ARG A 969 62.65 -74.42 -11.03
CA ARG A 969 64.04 -74.81 -11.27
C ARG A 969 64.97 -74.50 -10.10
N HIS A 970 64.85 -73.30 -9.53
CA HIS A 970 65.79 -72.81 -8.51
C HIS A 970 65.33 -73.05 -7.08
N ASP A 971 64.02 -72.97 -6.82
CA ASP A 971 63.46 -73.13 -5.47
C ASP A 971 63.12 -74.62 -5.16
N PHE A 972 62.92 -75.49 -6.18
CA PHE A 972 62.63 -76.93 -6.03
C PHE A 972 63.56 -77.85 -6.85
N PRO A 973 64.88 -77.80 -6.60
CA PRO A 973 65.85 -78.46 -7.47
C PRO A 973 65.77 -79.99 -7.46
N ALA A 974 65.37 -80.62 -6.34
CA ALA A 974 65.33 -82.07 -6.20
C ALA A 974 64.16 -82.69 -6.97
N GLU A 975 62.96 -82.10 -6.83
CA GLU A 975 61.75 -82.49 -7.54
C GLU A 975 61.89 -82.22 -9.04
N TRP A 976 62.50 -81.08 -9.40
CA TRP A 976 62.78 -80.75 -10.80
C TRP A 976 63.71 -81.77 -11.46
N ALA A 977 64.78 -82.17 -10.76
CA ALA A 977 65.68 -83.21 -11.25
C ALA A 977 64.98 -84.58 -11.39
N ALA A 978 64.12 -84.95 -10.45
CA ALA A 978 63.34 -86.20 -10.52
C ALA A 978 62.33 -86.21 -11.68
N PHE A 979 61.72 -85.07 -12.00
CA PHE A 979 60.83 -84.92 -13.15
C PHE A 979 61.56 -85.07 -14.49
N LEU A 980 62.77 -84.53 -14.60
CA LEU A 980 63.63 -84.72 -15.78
C LEU A 980 64.05 -86.19 -15.96
N ALA A 981 64.17 -86.95 -14.88
CA ALA A 981 64.58 -88.36 -14.90
C ALA A 981 63.46 -89.37 -15.31
N GLY A 982 62.21 -88.93 -15.50
CA GLY A 982 61.18 -89.72 -16.19
C GLY A 982 59.93 -90.15 -15.40
N GLY A 983 59.82 -89.83 -14.09
CA GLY A 983 58.62 -90.15 -13.27
C GLY A 983 57.32 -89.48 -13.76
N SER A 984 56.16 -90.02 -13.41
CA SER A 984 54.86 -89.61 -13.99
C SER A 984 54.21 -88.34 -13.38
N GLY A 985 54.88 -87.60 -12.49
CA GLY A 985 54.40 -86.28 -12.05
C GLY A 985 55.43 -85.47 -11.23
N LEU A 986 55.46 -84.14 -11.42
CA LEU A 986 56.21 -83.19 -10.57
C LEU A 986 55.29 -82.77 -9.41
N SER A 987 55.70 -83.07 -8.17
CA SER A 987 54.87 -82.80 -6.99
C SER A 987 55.57 -81.92 -5.95
N PRO A 988 55.64 -80.58 -6.12
CA PRO A 988 56.29 -79.69 -5.16
C PRO A 988 55.44 -79.49 -3.90
N ARG A 989 56.08 -79.54 -2.72
CA ARG A 989 55.47 -79.20 -1.42
C ARG A 989 55.84 -77.77 -1.02
N ILE A 990 54.83 -76.90 -0.88
CA ILE A 990 55.03 -75.50 -0.49
C ILE A 990 54.76 -75.33 1.00
N GLU A 991 55.75 -74.80 1.72
CA GLU A 991 55.64 -74.52 3.15
C GLU A 991 55.18 -73.09 3.46
N LYS A 992 54.47 -72.93 4.59
CA LYS A 992 54.09 -71.62 5.12
C LYS A 992 55.29 -70.71 5.44
N SER A 993 56.44 -71.29 5.80
CA SER A 993 57.69 -70.60 6.14
C SER A 993 58.26 -69.79 4.97
N TRP A 994 57.88 -70.12 3.74
CA TRP A 994 58.36 -69.47 2.53
C TRP A 994 57.46 -68.33 2.07
N PHE A 995 56.62 -67.75 2.93
CA PHE A 995 55.93 -66.48 2.64
C PHE A 995 56.61 -65.33 3.39
N PRO A 996 56.42 -64.06 3.01
CA PRO A 996 57.02 -62.91 3.70
C PRO A 996 56.74 -62.95 5.21
N TYR A 997 57.68 -62.48 6.03
CA TYR A 997 57.57 -62.60 7.49
C TYR A 997 56.27 -62.02 8.07
N PHE A 998 55.80 -60.89 7.52
CA PHE A 998 54.54 -60.27 7.94
C PHE A 998 53.30 -61.14 7.67
N ALA A 999 53.40 -62.14 6.79
CA ALA A 999 52.32 -63.06 6.44
C ALA A 999 52.33 -64.37 7.24
N GLN A 1000 53.48 -64.76 7.80
CA GLN A 1000 53.65 -66.07 8.44
C GLN A 1000 52.84 -66.20 9.74
N SER A 1001 52.63 -65.10 10.46
CA SER A 1001 51.93 -65.08 11.76
C SER A 1001 50.41 -65.20 11.65
N ALA A 1002 49.84 -65.12 10.45
CA ALA A 1002 48.40 -65.12 10.20
C ALA A 1002 47.97 -66.31 9.33
N GLU A 1003 46.67 -66.53 9.16
CA GLU A 1003 46.18 -67.71 8.44
C GLU A 1003 46.30 -67.48 6.93
N ILE A 1004 47.21 -68.21 6.28
CA ILE A 1004 47.45 -68.09 4.83
C ILE A 1004 46.45 -68.97 4.11
N THR A 1005 45.71 -68.37 3.19
CA THR A 1005 44.75 -69.07 2.33
C THR A 1005 45.18 -68.89 0.87
N PRO A 1006 45.72 -69.93 0.21
CA PRO A 1006 46.02 -69.89 -1.21
C PRO A 1006 44.73 -69.72 -2.01
N ARG A 1007 44.71 -68.78 -2.95
CA ARG A 1007 43.53 -68.48 -3.78
C ARG A 1007 43.69 -68.99 -5.20
N ALA A 1008 44.86 -68.76 -5.77
CA ALA A 1008 45.18 -69.20 -7.12
C ALA A 1008 46.65 -69.59 -7.20
N VAL A 1009 46.93 -70.63 -7.96
CA VAL A 1009 48.28 -71.04 -8.30
C VAL A 1009 48.39 -70.96 -9.81
N GLU A 1010 49.23 -70.05 -10.29
CA GLU A 1010 49.41 -69.79 -11.70
C GLU A 1010 50.80 -70.24 -12.13
N LEU A 1011 50.88 -70.83 -13.31
CA LEU A 1011 52.12 -71.37 -13.86
C LEU A 1011 52.50 -70.55 -15.09
N TYR A 1012 53.72 -70.02 -15.09
CA TYR A 1012 54.25 -69.20 -16.16
C TYR A 1012 55.59 -69.74 -16.64
N GLY A 1013 55.82 -69.70 -17.94
CA GLY A 1013 57.12 -69.99 -18.56
C GLY A 1013 57.52 -68.83 -19.45
N ILE A 1014 58.82 -68.65 -19.64
CA ILE A 1014 59.35 -67.70 -20.62
C ILE A 1014 59.78 -68.51 -21.85
N ALA A 1015 59.13 -68.27 -22.99
CA ALA A 1015 59.46 -68.88 -24.27
C ALA A 1015 59.89 -67.77 -25.25
N GLY A 1016 61.20 -67.55 -25.40
CA GLY A 1016 61.73 -66.41 -26.14
C GLY A 1016 61.39 -65.09 -25.43
N ASP A 1017 60.72 -64.18 -26.15
CA ASP A 1017 60.32 -62.86 -25.63
C ASP A 1017 58.85 -62.81 -25.15
N GLU A 1018 58.16 -63.95 -25.16
CA GLU A 1018 56.78 -64.07 -24.71
C GLU A 1018 56.66 -64.81 -23.38
N LEU A 1019 55.81 -64.25 -22.51
CA LEU A 1019 55.41 -64.86 -21.26
C LEU A 1019 54.21 -65.77 -21.53
N VAL A 1020 54.40 -67.08 -21.42
CA VAL A 1020 53.37 -68.09 -21.68
C VAL A 1020 52.76 -68.54 -20.35
N ARG A 1021 51.43 -68.55 -20.28
CA ARG A 1021 50.68 -69.05 -19.12
C ARG A 1021 50.27 -70.50 -19.38
N GLY A 1022 50.72 -71.40 -18.52
CA GLY A 1022 50.35 -72.82 -18.56
C GLY A 1022 48.99 -73.08 -17.91
N PRO A 1023 48.43 -74.29 -18.09
CA PRO A 1023 47.22 -74.69 -17.38
C PRO A 1023 47.49 -74.66 -15.88
N SER A 1024 46.53 -74.14 -15.11
CA SER A 1024 46.68 -74.10 -13.65
C SER A 1024 46.80 -75.55 -13.12
N PRO A 1025 47.80 -75.85 -12.28
CA PRO A 1025 48.04 -77.21 -11.80
C PRO A 1025 46.97 -77.72 -10.83
N VAL A 1026 45.98 -76.90 -10.45
CA VAL A 1026 44.89 -77.31 -9.55
C VAL A 1026 43.55 -76.74 -10.02
N ALA A 1027 42.51 -77.58 -10.01
CA ALA A 1027 41.15 -77.16 -10.37
C ALA A 1027 40.41 -76.40 -9.24
N ALA A 1028 40.87 -76.53 -7.99
CA ALA A 1028 40.35 -75.83 -6.80
C ALA A 1028 41.50 -75.38 -5.89
N PRO A 1029 41.37 -74.30 -5.11
CA PRO A 1029 42.46 -73.79 -4.29
C PRO A 1029 42.92 -74.83 -3.25
N PRO A 1030 44.24 -75.07 -3.13
CA PRO A 1030 44.78 -76.04 -2.18
C PRO A 1030 44.64 -75.53 -0.74
N ALA A 1031 44.27 -76.42 0.18
CA ALA A 1031 44.27 -76.14 1.61
C ALA A 1031 45.54 -76.70 2.27
N PHE A 1032 46.06 -76.00 3.27
CA PHE A 1032 47.17 -76.49 4.07
C PHE A 1032 46.75 -77.72 4.88
N ASP A 1033 47.62 -78.74 4.90
CA ASP A 1033 47.50 -79.92 5.74
C ASP A 1033 47.77 -79.60 7.23
N ALA A 1034 47.57 -80.59 8.11
CA ALA A 1034 47.83 -80.43 9.54
C ALA A 1034 49.31 -80.18 9.89
N GLU A 1035 50.23 -80.41 8.94
CA GLU A 1035 51.67 -80.12 9.07
C GLU A 1035 52.05 -78.72 8.54
N GLY A 1036 51.09 -77.95 8.01
CA GLY A 1036 51.31 -76.57 7.57
C GLY A 1036 51.89 -76.43 6.16
N GLY A 1037 51.73 -77.45 5.31
CA GLY A 1037 52.12 -77.42 3.90
C GLY A 1037 50.98 -77.84 2.96
N PHE A 1038 51.14 -77.62 1.66
CA PHE A 1038 50.31 -78.29 0.66
C PHE A 1038 51.15 -78.79 -0.49
N THR A 1039 50.80 -79.95 -1.03
CA THR A 1039 51.50 -80.56 -2.16
C THR A 1039 50.69 -80.34 -3.42
N LEU A 1040 51.31 -79.80 -4.44
CA LEU A 1040 50.70 -79.64 -5.76
C LEU A 1040 51.15 -80.78 -6.66
N THR A 1041 50.36 -81.15 -7.65
CA THR A 1041 50.83 -82.03 -8.74
C THR A 1041 50.75 -81.23 -10.02
N VAL A 1042 51.90 -80.92 -10.59
CA VAL A 1042 52.00 -80.13 -11.82
C VAL A 1042 52.16 -81.13 -12.98
N PRO A 1043 51.16 -81.23 -13.89
CA PRO A 1043 51.30 -82.10 -15.05
C PRO A 1043 52.39 -81.57 -15.99
N ALA A 1044 53.02 -82.48 -16.74
CA ALA A 1044 53.91 -82.08 -17.83
C ALA A 1044 53.09 -81.33 -18.88
N ASP A 1045 53.55 -80.16 -19.26
CA ASP A 1045 52.91 -79.29 -20.25
C ASP A 1045 53.93 -78.99 -21.36
N PRO A 1046 53.64 -79.29 -22.64
CA PRO A 1046 54.59 -79.09 -23.74
C PRO A 1046 55.10 -77.65 -23.89
N ASP A 1047 54.35 -76.65 -23.40
CA ASP A 1047 54.70 -75.24 -23.59
C ASP A 1047 55.43 -74.62 -22.39
N VAL A 1048 55.03 -74.97 -21.16
CA VAL A 1048 55.56 -74.33 -19.93
C VAL A 1048 56.45 -75.26 -19.10
N VAL A 1049 56.03 -76.50 -18.84
CA VAL A 1049 56.76 -77.46 -17.99
C VAL A 1049 57.39 -78.53 -18.87
N ARG A 1050 58.40 -78.12 -19.62
CA ARG A 1050 59.16 -78.97 -20.54
C ARG A 1050 60.19 -79.79 -19.79
N ARG A 1051 60.42 -81.04 -20.22
CA ARG A 1051 61.51 -81.89 -19.71
C ARG A 1051 62.89 -81.50 -20.30
N ASP A 1052 63.12 -80.21 -20.45
CA ASP A 1052 64.36 -79.62 -20.96
C ASP A 1052 65.02 -78.80 -19.86
N GLY A 1053 66.35 -78.89 -19.73
CA GLY A 1053 67.13 -78.21 -18.70
C GLY A 1053 67.11 -76.68 -18.79
N ASN A 1054 66.68 -76.11 -19.92
CA ASN A 1054 66.58 -74.66 -20.14
C ASN A 1054 65.21 -74.05 -19.81
N ALA A 1055 64.19 -74.85 -19.47
CA ALA A 1055 62.93 -74.31 -19.00
C ALA A 1055 63.09 -73.75 -17.57
N ASP A 1056 62.62 -72.52 -17.33
CA ASP A 1056 62.50 -71.94 -15.98
C ASP A 1056 61.01 -71.63 -15.69
N PRO A 1057 60.22 -72.66 -15.34
CA PRO A 1057 58.83 -72.45 -15.02
C PRO A 1057 58.69 -71.79 -13.65
N HIS A 1058 57.94 -70.69 -13.60
CA HIS A 1058 57.63 -69.95 -12.40
C HIS A 1058 56.21 -70.24 -11.93
N LEU A 1059 56.11 -70.60 -10.66
CA LEU A 1059 54.86 -70.75 -9.94
C LEU A 1059 54.56 -69.45 -9.20
N ILE A 1060 53.51 -68.74 -9.62
CA ILE A 1060 53.01 -67.59 -8.88
C ILE A 1060 51.88 -68.06 -7.97
N VAL A 1061 52.16 -68.09 -6.67
CA VAL A 1061 51.16 -68.39 -5.65
C VAL A 1061 50.54 -67.07 -5.21
N ARG A 1062 49.24 -66.95 -5.48
CA ARG A 1062 48.40 -65.84 -5.04
C ARG A 1062 47.69 -66.28 -3.76
N TYR A 1063 47.99 -65.62 -2.64
CA TYR A 1063 47.46 -65.92 -1.31
C TYR A 1063 46.80 -64.69 -0.64
N THR A 1064 45.84 -64.96 0.24
CA THR A 1064 45.28 -64.00 1.19
C THR A 1064 45.66 -64.36 2.61
N ILE A 1065 45.64 -63.38 3.51
CA ILE A 1065 46.02 -63.56 4.91
C ILE A 1065 44.86 -63.09 5.79
N ARG A 1066 44.45 -63.91 6.76
CA ARG A 1066 43.39 -63.55 7.72
C ARG A 1066 43.89 -63.49 9.16
#